data_AF-A0A235HLC9-F1
#
_entry.id   AF-A0A235HLC9-F1
#
_cell.length_a   1.000
_cell.length_b   1.000
_cell.length_c   1.000
_cell.angle_alpha   90.00
_cell.angle_beta   90.00
_cell.angle_gamma   90.00
#
_symmetry.space_group_name_H-M   'P 1'
#
loop_
_entity.id
_entity.type
_entity.pdbx_description
1 polymer ?
#
loop_
_entity_poly.entity_id
_entity_poly.type
_entity_poly.pdbx_seq_one_letter_code
_entity_poly.pdbx_strand_id
1 'polypeptide(L)'
;MQLAIADLPSLKLGLTDGNVITLDQNAAGIGWFIDPTPEDDSEFNPIENSPVEGKVDLLSVIVHEMGHALGLSHVDYGTSVMSATLPIGVRRLPTWEDIHSTHEISSELAESNFDTLDTNVSSSNIVYWVGGSGYWDDLTHWSTGRLPGATDEVVIDVPQEVMITFRQGSTSIAKLTIQEDLVISGGSLTILGEGAINNDFILSNGTLNTTGTVTLKGRENQWYAGTFSGPGIVNIAAEATLNIANGSYKYLRNKITLNNQGTITWYGDNYYIDADDTSTGEVINNQGIFEVKNDRTLYYLTFNNSGTFIKSDSTGTTTFYDSTFNNTGTVDVRQGRVNFRGGGSSNGGTFKLAANTTAELSTSYNFADDTSFTDTGTILVTGSNVNFNQSTVNLANLVISGGTLNTTGTVIVNNDFILNNGTLNTTGTVTLKGQNNQLYAGVLSGPGIVNIAAEATLNITNGYYKYLRNKITLNNQGTITWYGDNYYIEADDTSTGEVINNQGIFEVKNDQRLYYLTFNNSGTFIKSDSTGTTTFYNSVFNNTGTVDLRQGRVNFNGGKFIKAAGTIQQNGGTFDTSNSTFIEDNQLPNFKITGVDVKTIIKPGSSIGVSWTVENQGNDVTDATTWYDAIYLSEDNTFDVTDTFLSRVSKQTLLAVNAKYTVDHTITLPKTATGNQYLLFVTDEKYYQLEGDENNNVFAQAIQFLDLNNNPPTEVKLSNNKIDENSLTGTLIGTLSTIDADLDETHTYKILDSASGRFFLDGNQIKVANGGLLDFEKQKTYNIIVQSVDKGGLSLDQTLEININNVNEAPFDIQINNNQINENSSNSSVIGILNTLDLDGFDTYLYELVNDAGGRFKIVGNELQVANSSLLDFEDNTSHTVRVKATDAGSLSFEKTFSIAIKNVNEAPIAIQLSNNSINENSSNGTLIATFTTTDADRNDSHTYTLLNNADGRFGIVNNQLIVANSALLDFEQNTNHIITVRTQDIGGLTHEQNFNINVINLKEIDLVPNITKLNEIPITSGTILRATSGDIISLEWDVKNAGADTTLDTWVDRIYLSDAPPETFTPNNNDFIKEVTHTGGLVAKTSYSEGLNIKLPINISGTKYLYIITDANNSVNELNNTEDAEQNIVFQQLQIELAPYADLAVSNVTAPILTIGDPASVTVGWTVTRVLTLGVLR
;
A
#
# COMPACT_ATOMS: atom_id res chain seq x y z
N MET A 1 -15.60 -19.11 -31.57
CA MET A 1 -15.15 -20.47 -31.94
C MET A 1 -16.38 -21.30 -32.29
N GLN A 2 -16.35 -22.10 -33.34
CA GLN A 2 -17.46 -22.95 -33.78
C GLN A 2 -17.08 -24.43 -33.58
N LEU A 3 -17.98 -25.21 -32.97
CA LEU A 3 -17.78 -26.65 -32.81
C LEU A 3 -18.44 -27.40 -33.97
N ALA A 4 -17.71 -28.33 -34.58
CA ALA A 4 -18.19 -29.24 -35.61
C ALA A 4 -17.94 -30.70 -35.21
N ILE A 5 -18.73 -31.62 -35.75
CA ILE A 5 -18.55 -33.06 -35.55
C ILE A 5 -18.42 -33.70 -36.94
N ALA A 6 -17.35 -34.46 -37.16
CA ALA A 6 -17.10 -35.18 -38.41
C ALA A 6 -16.36 -36.50 -38.13
N ASP A 7 -16.31 -37.42 -39.10
CA ASP A 7 -15.47 -38.62 -39.02
C ASP A 7 -14.03 -38.25 -39.45
N LEU A 8 -13.08 -38.27 -38.52
CA LEU A 8 -11.71 -37.81 -38.72
C LEU A 8 -10.78 -39.00 -39.04
N PRO A 9 -9.87 -38.87 -40.02
CA PRO A 9 -8.94 -39.94 -40.38
C PRO A 9 -7.81 -40.12 -39.35
N SER A 10 -7.23 -41.32 -39.32
CA SER A 10 -5.94 -41.62 -38.65
C SER A 10 -5.90 -41.43 -37.12
N LEU A 11 -6.91 -41.95 -36.41
CA LEU A 11 -6.98 -41.95 -34.94
C LEU A 11 -7.02 -40.55 -34.29
N LYS A 12 -7.32 -39.50 -35.07
CA LYS A 12 -7.48 -38.15 -34.55
C LYS A 12 -8.77 -38.04 -33.75
N LEU A 13 -8.69 -37.38 -32.60
CA LEU A 13 -9.81 -37.14 -31.71
C LEU A 13 -10.42 -35.74 -31.93
N GLY A 14 -9.58 -34.78 -32.35
CA GLY A 14 -9.94 -33.42 -32.68
C GLY A 14 -9.08 -32.85 -33.81
N LEU A 15 -9.56 -31.78 -34.44
CA LEU A 15 -8.84 -30.97 -35.41
C LEU A 15 -9.31 -29.51 -35.34
N THR A 16 -8.36 -28.60 -35.15
CA THR A 16 -8.59 -27.16 -35.21
C THR A 16 -8.18 -26.60 -36.57
N ASP A 17 -9.10 -25.87 -37.22
CA ASP A 17 -8.85 -25.11 -38.46
C ASP A 17 -9.40 -23.69 -38.30
N GLY A 18 -8.51 -22.73 -38.05
CA GLY A 18 -8.86 -21.36 -37.70
C GLY A 18 -9.75 -21.32 -36.44
N ASN A 19 -10.96 -20.79 -36.57
CA ASN A 19 -11.92 -20.64 -35.48
C ASN A 19 -12.86 -21.86 -35.32
N VAL A 20 -12.64 -22.95 -36.05
CA VAL A 20 -13.49 -24.16 -36.03
C VAL A 20 -12.73 -25.33 -35.38
N ILE A 21 -13.30 -25.89 -34.32
CA ILE A 21 -12.85 -27.16 -33.71
C ILE A 21 -13.76 -28.26 -34.21
N THR A 22 -13.20 -29.24 -34.92
CA THR A 22 -13.91 -30.43 -35.37
C THR A 22 -13.55 -31.62 -34.49
N LEU A 23 -14.52 -32.22 -33.82
CA LEU A 23 -14.32 -33.42 -33.01
C LEU A 23 -14.70 -34.66 -33.81
N ASP A 24 -13.97 -35.75 -33.58
CA ASP A 24 -14.28 -37.03 -34.19
C ASP A 24 -15.64 -37.58 -33.70
N GLN A 25 -16.48 -38.08 -34.60
CA GLN A 25 -17.83 -38.51 -34.25
C GLN A 25 -17.85 -39.66 -33.22
N ASN A 26 -16.84 -40.54 -33.21
CA ASN A 26 -16.83 -41.74 -32.36
C ASN A 26 -15.53 -41.92 -31.55
N ALA A 27 -14.75 -40.85 -31.36
CA ALA A 27 -13.45 -40.86 -30.71
C ALA A 27 -12.51 -41.92 -31.31
N ALA A 28 -12.41 -41.95 -32.64
CA ALA A 28 -11.62 -42.93 -33.40
C ALA A 28 -12.00 -44.40 -33.11
N GLY A 29 -13.27 -44.65 -32.81
CA GLY A 29 -13.83 -45.96 -32.51
C GLY A 29 -13.72 -46.39 -31.04
N ILE A 30 -13.18 -45.52 -30.16
CA ILE A 30 -12.99 -45.79 -28.73
C ILE A 30 -14.23 -45.36 -27.91
N GLY A 31 -14.95 -44.34 -28.39
CA GLY A 31 -16.12 -43.76 -27.71
C GLY A 31 -15.79 -42.64 -26.72
N TRP A 32 -16.64 -41.60 -26.72
CA TRP A 32 -16.51 -40.45 -25.83
C TRP A 32 -17.05 -40.73 -24.44
N PHE A 33 -16.31 -40.28 -23.43
CA PHE A 33 -16.83 -40.01 -22.09
C PHE A 33 -17.19 -38.52 -22.01
N ILE A 34 -18.47 -38.26 -21.77
CA ILE A 34 -19.00 -36.92 -21.50
C ILE A 34 -19.20 -36.86 -20.00
N ASP A 35 -18.37 -36.10 -19.34
CA ASP A 35 -18.42 -35.98 -17.90
C ASP A 35 -19.59 -35.10 -17.44
N PRO A 36 -20.50 -35.64 -16.60
CA PRO A 36 -21.59 -34.86 -16.02
C PRO A 36 -21.16 -33.87 -14.92
N THR A 37 -19.93 -34.00 -14.39
CA THR A 37 -19.39 -33.21 -13.27
C THR A 37 -18.02 -32.61 -13.60
N PRO A 38 -17.91 -31.72 -14.61
CA PRO A 38 -16.63 -31.22 -15.15
C PRO A 38 -15.72 -30.46 -14.16
N GLU A 39 -16.23 -30.11 -12.97
CA GLU A 39 -15.48 -29.47 -11.88
C GLU A 39 -14.84 -30.48 -10.90
N ASP A 40 -15.14 -31.78 -11.04
CA ASP A 40 -14.56 -32.89 -10.27
C ASP A 40 -13.88 -33.87 -11.25
N ASP A 41 -12.83 -34.56 -10.81
CA ASP A 41 -12.11 -35.57 -11.59
C ASP A 41 -12.18 -36.97 -10.98
N SER A 42 -13.01 -37.15 -9.93
CA SER A 42 -13.13 -38.40 -9.18
C SER A 42 -13.52 -39.61 -10.03
N GLU A 43 -14.22 -39.41 -11.15
CA GLU A 43 -14.59 -40.44 -12.13
C GLU A 43 -13.40 -41.04 -12.89
N PHE A 44 -12.27 -40.33 -12.93
CA PHE A 44 -11.03 -40.72 -13.61
C PHE A 44 -10.07 -41.49 -12.70
N ASN A 45 -10.45 -41.78 -11.46
CA ASN A 45 -9.74 -42.76 -10.63
C ASN A 45 -10.04 -44.18 -11.13
N PRO A 46 -9.02 -44.99 -11.48
CA PRO A 46 -9.23 -46.28 -12.14
C PRO A 46 -9.86 -47.30 -11.18
N ILE A 47 -11.17 -47.51 -11.33
CA ILE A 47 -11.89 -48.64 -10.74
C ILE A 47 -12.42 -49.48 -11.90
N GLU A 48 -12.12 -50.77 -11.90
CA GLU A 48 -12.66 -51.73 -12.86
C GLU A 48 -14.21 -51.67 -12.82
N ASN A 49 -14.84 -51.43 -13.96
CA ASN A 49 -16.25 -51.08 -14.21
C ASN A 49 -16.66 -49.60 -13.97
N SER A 50 -15.73 -48.65 -13.98
CA SER A 50 -16.05 -47.21 -13.95
C SER A 50 -16.71 -46.74 -15.26
N PRO A 51 -17.63 -45.76 -15.23
CA PRO A 51 -18.23 -45.16 -16.44
C PRO A 51 -17.25 -44.64 -17.51
N VAL A 52 -16.01 -44.34 -17.10
CA VAL A 52 -14.90 -43.85 -17.94
C VAL A 52 -14.07 -44.98 -18.57
N GLU A 53 -14.21 -46.22 -18.09
CA GLU A 53 -13.38 -47.34 -18.52
C GLU A 53 -13.51 -47.59 -20.03
N GLY A 54 -12.38 -47.57 -20.74
CA GLY A 54 -12.33 -47.80 -22.18
C GLY A 54 -12.78 -46.62 -23.05
N LYS A 55 -12.98 -45.41 -22.49
CA LYS A 55 -13.43 -44.22 -23.23
C LYS A 55 -12.42 -43.06 -23.20
N VAL A 56 -12.57 -42.13 -24.13
CA VAL A 56 -11.76 -40.89 -24.23
C VAL A 56 -12.51 -39.73 -23.58
N ASP A 57 -11.85 -38.94 -22.72
CA ASP A 57 -12.46 -37.73 -22.14
C ASP A 57 -12.67 -36.64 -23.19
N LEU A 58 -13.93 -36.25 -23.40
CA LEU A 58 -14.30 -35.22 -24.36
C LEU A 58 -13.74 -33.84 -23.97
N LEU A 59 -13.74 -33.52 -22.67
CA LEU A 59 -13.30 -32.23 -22.15
C LEU A 59 -11.80 -32.01 -22.42
N SER A 60 -10.97 -33.01 -22.12
CA SER A 60 -9.54 -32.98 -22.41
C SER A 60 -9.22 -32.69 -23.88
N VAL A 61 -9.97 -33.29 -24.82
CA VAL A 61 -9.76 -33.07 -26.26
C VAL A 61 -10.23 -31.67 -26.69
N ILE A 62 -11.38 -31.21 -26.18
CA ILE A 62 -11.85 -29.85 -26.48
C ILE A 62 -10.85 -28.81 -26.00
N VAL A 63 -10.33 -28.95 -24.78
CA VAL A 63 -9.36 -28.02 -24.20
C VAL A 63 -8.03 -28.06 -24.96
N HIS A 64 -7.58 -29.24 -25.39
CA HIS A 64 -6.42 -29.39 -26.27
C HIS A 64 -6.58 -28.64 -27.60
N GLU A 65 -7.72 -28.82 -28.27
CA GLU A 65 -8.02 -28.14 -29.54
C GLU A 65 -8.22 -26.63 -29.35
N MET A 66 -8.76 -26.19 -28.21
CA MET A 66 -8.79 -24.77 -27.84
C MET A 66 -7.38 -24.20 -27.69
N GLY A 67 -6.43 -24.99 -27.18
CA GLY A 67 -5.01 -24.62 -27.16
C GLY A 67 -4.47 -24.34 -28.57
N HIS A 68 -4.77 -25.18 -29.55
CA HIS A 68 -4.40 -24.92 -30.96
C HIS A 68 -5.07 -23.68 -31.52
N ALA A 69 -6.35 -23.43 -31.16
CA ALA A 69 -7.06 -22.21 -31.57
C ALA A 69 -6.45 -20.94 -30.94
N LEU A 70 -5.80 -21.07 -29.79
CA LEU A 70 -5.04 -20.03 -29.10
C LEU A 70 -3.56 -19.97 -29.52
N GLY A 71 -3.14 -20.76 -30.51
CA GLY A 71 -1.80 -20.73 -31.09
C GLY A 71 -0.77 -21.65 -30.41
N LEU A 72 -1.19 -22.52 -29.49
CA LEU A 72 -0.30 -23.48 -28.82
C LEU A 72 0.04 -24.64 -29.74
N SER A 73 1.32 -24.99 -29.81
CA SER A 73 1.77 -26.19 -30.52
C SER A 73 1.69 -27.43 -29.63
N HIS A 74 1.66 -28.62 -30.25
CA HIS A 74 1.82 -29.86 -29.50
C HIS A 74 3.13 -29.88 -28.71
N VAL A 75 3.09 -30.47 -27.52
CA VAL A 75 4.28 -30.73 -26.70
C VAL A 75 4.53 -32.23 -26.55
N ASP A 76 5.79 -32.63 -26.44
CA ASP A 76 6.18 -34.04 -26.30
C ASP A 76 6.06 -34.58 -24.85
N TYR A 77 5.64 -33.73 -23.90
CA TYR A 77 5.45 -34.12 -22.50
C TYR A 77 4.15 -34.91 -22.32
N GLY A 78 4.25 -36.13 -21.78
CA GLY A 78 3.14 -37.07 -21.62
C GLY A 78 2.10 -36.71 -20.54
N THR A 79 2.22 -35.57 -19.87
CA THR A 79 1.28 -35.11 -18.81
C THR A 79 0.57 -33.80 -19.14
N SER A 80 1.05 -33.05 -20.14
CA SER A 80 0.45 -31.78 -20.56
C SER A 80 -0.88 -31.99 -21.28
N VAL A 81 -1.80 -31.04 -21.14
CA VAL A 81 -3.02 -30.99 -21.95
C VAL A 81 -2.71 -30.84 -23.44
N MET A 82 -1.61 -30.17 -23.81
CA MET A 82 -1.15 -30.00 -25.21
C MET A 82 -0.35 -31.19 -25.76
N SER A 83 -0.30 -32.32 -25.05
CA SER A 83 0.38 -33.51 -25.53
C SER A 83 -0.29 -34.08 -26.78
N ALA A 84 0.50 -34.48 -27.78
CA ALA A 84 0.00 -35.06 -29.04
C ALA A 84 -0.73 -36.41 -28.88
N THR A 85 -0.71 -37.00 -27.68
CA THR A 85 -1.38 -38.28 -27.37
C THR A 85 -2.12 -38.20 -26.04
N LEU A 86 -3.37 -38.68 -26.01
CA LEU A 86 -4.19 -38.78 -24.80
C LEU A 86 -4.44 -40.26 -24.46
N PRO A 87 -3.97 -40.76 -23.30
CA PRO A 87 -4.30 -42.09 -22.83
C PRO A 87 -5.81 -42.26 -22.57
N ILE A 88 -6.34 -43.46 -22.84
CA ILE A 88 -7.75 -43.81 -22.57
C ILE A 88 -8.00 -43.76 -21.07
N GLY A 89 -9.16 -43.22 -20.65
CA GLY A 89 -9.55 -43.12 -19.25
C GLY A 89 -8.78 -42.09 -18.43
N VAL A 90 -8.06 -41.17 -19.07
CA VAL A 90 -7.30 -40.09 -18.41
C VAL A 90 -7.93 -38.74 -18.73
N ARG A 91 -8.14 -37.92 -17.70
CA ARG A 91 -8.42 -36.50 -17.82
C ARG A 91 -7.14 -35.70 -17.75
N ARG A 92 -7.00 -34.71 -18.62
CA ARG A 92 -5.97 -33.67 -18.54
C ARG A 92 -6.63 -32.30 -18.62
N LEU A 93 -6.50 -31.54 -17.55
CA LEU A 93 -6.89 -30.13 -17.51
C LEU A 93 -5.63 -29.26 -17.59
N PRO A 94 -5.75 -27.99 -18.01
CA PRO A 94 -4.61 -27.08 -18.08
C PRO A 94 -3.97 -26.93 -16.70
N THR A 95 -2.67 -27.19 -16.63
CA THR A 95 -1.89 -26.90 -15.43
C THR A 95 -1.40 -25.46 -15.45
N TRP A 96 -0.96 -24.94 -14.30
CA TRP A 96 -0.34 -23.61 -14.21
C TRP A 96 0.90 -23.51 -15.13
N GLU A 97 1.64 -24.60 -15.35
CA GLU A 97 2.75 -24.69 -16.33
C GLU A 97 2.28 -24.59 -17.80
N ASP A 98 1.15 -25.21 -18.16
CA ASP A 98 0.59 -25.10 -19.51
C ASP A 98 0.19 -23.65 -19.84
N ILE A 99 -0.33 -22.93 -18.83
CA ILE A 99 -0.75 -21.52 -18.94
C ILE A 99 0.46 -20.56 -18.98
N HIS A 100 1.58 -20.89 -18.33
CA HIS A 100 2.78 -20.04 -18.31
C HIS A 100 3.69 -20.20 -19.54
N SER A 101 3.53 -21.28 -20.32
CA SER A 101 4.18 -21.40 -21.64
C SER A 101 3.65 -20.42 -22.71
N THR A 102 2.64 -19.61 -22.37
CA THR A 102 1.92 -18.69 -23.28
C THR A 102 2.40 -17.23 -23.21
N HIS A 103 3.46 -16.92 -22.46
CA HIS A 103 3.97 -15.56 -22.29
C HIS A 103 4.91 -15.08 -23.41
N GLU A 104 4.67 -15.50 -24.65
CA GLU A 104 5.12 -14.77 -25.85
C GLU A 104 4.03 -14.92 -26.92
N ILE A 105 3.04 -14.02 -26.93
CA ILE A 105 2.35 -13.43 -28.10
C ILE A 105 1.05 -12.71 -27.65
N SER A 106 1.01 -11.40 -27.93
CA SER A 106 -0.15 -10.48 -28.00
C SER A 106 -0.90 -10.09 -26.71
N SER A 107 -0.43 -9.01 -26.09
CA SER A 107 -1.20 -8.10 -25.23
C SER A 107 -1.91 -7.01 -26.05
N GLU A 108 -2.68 -7.39 -27.07
CA GLU A 108 -3.55 -6.47 -27.82
C GLU A 108 -4.80 -7.28 -28.25
N LEU A 109 -5.95 -6.98 -27.63
CA LEU A 109 -7.35 -7.41 -27.94
C LEU A 109 -8.09 -8.00 -26.73
N ALA A 110 -8.39 -7.19 -25.71
CA ALA A 110 -9.43 -7.54 -24.72
C ALA A 110 -10.13 -6.31 -24.10
N GLU A 111 -10.36 -5.26 -24.87
CA GLU A 111 -11.35 -4.22 -24.52
C GLU A 111 -12.08 -3.78 -25.80
N SER A 112 -13.18 -4.46 -26.12
CA SER A 112 -14.40 -3.87 -26.71
C SER A 112 -15.37 -4.95 -27.20
N ASN A 113 -16.65 -4.71 -26.87
CA ASN A 113 -17.85 -5.31 -27.45
C ASN A 113 -18.16 -6.78 -27.19
N PHE A 114 -18.94 -7.04 -26.15
CA PHE A 114 -20.05 -8.00 -26.26
C PHE A 114 -21.31 -7.46 -25.56
N ASP A 115 -22.16 -6.85 -26.37
CA ASP A 115 -23.57 -6.59 -26.09
C ASP A 115 -24.40 -7.81 -26.53
N THR A 116 -25.31 -8.23 -25.65
CA THR A 116 -26.47 -9.12 -25.81
C THR A 116 -26.37 -10.64 -26.10
N LEU A 117 -27.15 -11.34 -25.25
CA LEU A 117 -27.80 -12.65 -25.36
C LEU A 117 -26.99 -13.94 -25.14
N ASP A 118 -27.09 -14.49 -23.92
CA ASP A 118 -27.55 -15.87 -23.76
C ASP A 118 -28.48 -16.02 -22.53
N THR A 119 -29.58 -16.71 -22.75
CA THR A 119 -30.68 -16.96 -21.83
C THR A 119 -30.57 -18.38 -21.30
N ASN A 120 -30.15 -18.56 -20.04
CA ASN A 120 -30.63 -19.64 -19.17
C ASN A 120 -30.22 -19.39 -17.71
N VAL A 121 -31.22 -19.18 -16.87
CA VAL A 121 -31.13 -18.79 -15.46
C VAL A 121 -30.80 -19.99 -14.57
N SER A 122 -29.77 -19.85 -13.75
CA SER A 122 -29.77 -20.31 -12.36
C SER A 122 -29.03 -19.31 -11.45
N SER A 123 -29.73 -18.22 -11.13
CA SER A 123 -29.63 -17.36 -9.92
C SER A 123 -28.25 -16.96 -9.37
N SER A 124 -27.59 -15.99 -9.99
CA SER A 124 -26.84 -14.96 -9.23
C SER A 124 -27.64 -13.65 -9.29
N ASN A 125 -28.13 -13.19 -8.14
CA ASN A 125 -28.84 -11.91 -8.03
C ASN A 125 -27.80 -10.78 -7.90
N ILE A 126 -27.13 -10.41 -8.99
CA ILE A 126 -26.22 -9.26 -8.96
C ILE A 126 -27.04 -7.97 -8.90
N VAL A 127 -26.74 -7.10 -7.95
CA VAL A 127 -27.42 -5.81 -7.72
C VAL A 127 -26.39 -4.69 -7.82
N TYR A 128 -26.68 -3.70 -8.66
CA TYR A 128 -25.78 -2.59 -8.95
C TYR A 128 -26.24 -1.31 -8.25
N TRP A 129 -25.27 -0.52 -7.79
CA TRP A 129 -25.51 0.89 -7.45
C TRP A 129 -25.61 1.72 -8.73
N VAL A 130 -26.67 2.52 -8.87
CA VAL A 130 -26.95 3.33 -10.07
C VAL A 130 -27.11 4.82 -9.73
N GLY A 131 -27.00 5.20 -8.46
CA GLY A 131 -27.10 6.58 -7.99
C GLY A 131 -25.74 7.28 -7.92
N GLY A 132 -25.76 8.59 -7.66
CA GLY A 132 -24.56 9.32 -7.22
C GLY A 132 -24.23 9.01 -5.75
N SER A 133 -23.44 9.90 -5.12
CA SER A 133 -23.22 9.84 -3.67
C SER A 133 -24.55 9.83 -2.91
N GLY A 134 -24.68 8.97 -1.89
CA GLY A 134 -25.96 8.85 -1.18
C GLY A 134 -26.04 7.73 -0.15
N TYR A 135 -27.26 7.44 0.28
CA TYR A 135 -27.52 6.52 1.38
C TYR A 135 -27.89 5.12 0.89
N TRP A 136 -27.32 4.09 1.52
CA TRP A 136 -27.59 2.69 1.19
C TRP A 136 -29.09 2.33 1.26
N ASP A 137 -29.86 3.01 2.11
CA ASP A 137 -31.29 2.77 2.31
C ASP A 137 -32.21 3.47 1.29
N ASP A 138 -31.65 4.23 0.33
CA ASP A 138 -32.41 4.83 -0.76
C ASP A 138 -32.64 3.83 -1.90
N LEU A 139 -33.88 3.40 -2.07
CA LEU A 139 -34.27 2.43 -3.11
C LEU A 139 -34.00 2.92 -4.53
N THR A 140 -33.93 4.23 -4.74
CA THR A 140 -33.70 4.82 -6.07
C THR A 140 -32.26 4.67 -6.55
N HIS A 141 -31.33 4.35 -5.66
CA HIS A 141 -29.92 4.13 -5.97
C HIS A 141 -29.59 2.68 -6.33
N TRP A 142 -30.56 1.75 -6.30
CA TRP A 142 -30.35 0.34 -6.63
C TRP A 142 -31.00 -0.03 -7.95
N SER A 143 -30.28 -0.75 -8.82
CA SER A 143 -30.75 -1.17 -10.15
C SER A 143 -32.06 -1.98 -10.12
N THR A 144 -32.32 -2.64 -9.00
CA THR A 144 -33.51 -3.48 -8.79
C THR A 144 -34.68 -2.74 -8.15
N GLY A 145 -34.51 -1.48 -7.73
CA GLY A 145 -35.50 -0.72 -6.98
C GLY A 145 -35.80 -1.27 -5.58
N ARG A 146 -35.00 -2.23 -5.08
CA ARG A 146 -35.06 -2.78 -3.72
C ARG A 146 -33.67 -2.79 -3.07
N LEU A 147 -33.62 -2.90 -1.74
CA LEU A 147 -32.37 -3.11 -1.05
C LEU A 147 -31.78 -4.50 -1.39
N PRO A 148 -30.45 -4.62 -1.49
CA PRO A 148 -29.76 -5.92 -1.56
C PRO A 148 -30.06 -6.79 -0.34
N GLY A 149 -30.15 -8.10 -0.56
CA GLY A 149 -30.41 -9.12 0.45
C GLY A 149 -29.37 -10.25 0.44
N ALA A 150 -29.55 -11.25 1.31
CA ALA A 150 -28.51 -12.22 1.66
C ALA A 150 -28.02 -13.12 0.50
N THR A 151 -28.79 -13.20 -0.58
CA THR A 151 -28.45 -13.96 -1.80
C THR A 151 -27.82 -13.10 -2.88
N ASP A 152 -27.72 -11.79 -2.65
CA ASP A 152 -27.36 -10.83 -3.69
C ASP A 152 -25.86 -10.50 -3.64
N GLU A 153 -25.26 -10.42 -4.82
CA GLU A 153 -23.91 -9.89 -5.01
C GLU A 153 -24.01 -8.41 -5.33
N VAL A 154 -23.39 -7.57 -4.50
CA VAL A 154 -23.45 -6.12 -4.66
C VAL A 154 -22.22 -5.62 -5.38
N VAL A 155 -22.41 -4.92 -6.49
CA VAL A 155 -21.35 -4.26 -7.25
C VAL A 155 -21.59 -2.76 -7.28
N ILE A 156 -20.61 -1.99 -6.84
CA ILE A 156 -20.59 -0.53 -6.88
C ILE A 156 -19.36 -0.12 -7.67
N ASP A 157 -19.59 0.23 -8.93
CA ASP A 157 -18.58 0.62 -9.90
C ASP A 157 -19.24 1.65 -10.81
N VAL A 158 -18.99 2.93 -10.54
CA VAL A 158 -19.62 4.04 -11.26
C VAL A 158 -18.53 4.93 -11.85
N PRO A 159 -18.79 5.60 -12.99
CA PRO A 159 -17.76 6.34 -13.73
C PRO A 159 -17.27 7.63 -13.03
N GLN A 160 -17.74 7.93 -11.82
CA GLN A 160 -17.36 9.10 -11.03
C GLN A 160 -17.15 8.69 -9.58
N GLU A 161 -16.19 9.30 -8.90
CA GLU A 161 -15.93 9.05 -7.48
C GLU A 161 -17.18 9.39 -6.63
N VAL A 162 -17.72 8.39 -5.93
CA VAL A 162 -18.93 8.56 -5.10
C VAL A 162 -18.73 8.05 -3.67
N MET A 163 -19.46 8.66 -2.74
CA MET A 163 -19.50 8.25 -1.35
C MET A 163 -20.83 7.54 -1.02
N ILE A 164 -20.74 6.27 -0.63
CA ILE A 164 -21.89 5.46 -0.25
C ILE A 164 -21.96 5.34 1.27
N THR A 165 -23.08 5.77 1.86
CA THR A 165 -23.25 5.79 3.32
C THR A 165 -24.30 4.78 3.81
N PHE A 166 -23.86 3.78 4.56
CA PHE A 166 -24.70 2.89 5.36
C PHE A 166 -24.92 3.49 6.76
N ARG A 167 -26.08 4.11 6.97
CA ARG A 167 -26.36 4.90 8.20
C ARG A 167 -27.25 4.21 9.23
N GLN A 168 -28.05 3.23 8.83
CA GLN A 168 -29.04 2.58 9.70
C GLN A 168 -29.53 1.25 9.11
N GLY A 169 -30.28 0.49 9.91
CA GLY A 169 -30.85 -0.79 9.49
C GLY A 169 -29.89 -1.96 9.65
N SER A 170 -30.32 -3.15 9.24
CA SER A 170 -29.47 -4.34 9.21
C SER A 170 -29.74 -5.12 7.92
N THR A 171 -28.68 -5.32 7.14
CA THR A 171 -28.74 -5.99 5.84
C THR A 171 -27.63 -7.03 5.78
N SER A 172 -27.95 -8.17 5.18
CA SER A 172 -26.95 -9.17 4.80
C SER A 172 -26.89 -9.25 3.29
N ILE A 173 -25.70 -9.41 2.73
CA ILE A 173 -25.43 -9.59 1.29
C ILE A 173 -24.47 -10.76 1.09
N ALA A 174 -24.53 -11.39 -0.09
CA ALA A 174 -23.70 -12.55 -0.40
C ALA A 174 -22.24 -12.15 -0.66
N LYS A 175 -22.01 -11.14 -1.50
CA LYS A 175 -20.69 -10.60 -1.84
C LYS A 175 -20.75 -9.09 -2.00
N LEU A 176 -19.60 -8.43 -1.89
CA LEU A 176 -19.46 -7.00 -2.07
C LEU A 176 -18.22 -6.66 -2.91
N THR A 177 -18.39 -5.93 -4.00
CA THR A 177 -17.29 -5.31 -4.76
C THR A 177 -17.59 -3.83 -4.89
N ILE A 178 -16.71 -2.99 -4.34
CA ILE A 178 -16.84 -1.54 -4.36
C ILE A 178 -15.54 -0.95 -4.93
N GLN A 179 -15.65 -0.13 -5.98
CA GLN A 179 -14.56 0.70 -6.51
C GLN A 179 -14.49 2.10 -5.88
N GLU A 180 -15.46 2.41 -5.02
CA GLU A 180 -15.77 3.74 -4.48
C GLU A 180 -15.62 3.81 -2.93
N ASP A 181 -15.92 4.96 -2.34
CA ASP A 181 -15.87 5.12 -0.87
C ASP A 181 -17.07 4.48 -0.17
N LEU A 182 -16.80 3.70 0.88
CA LEU A 182 -17.84 3.13 1.75
C LEU A 182 -17.76 3.69 3.16
N VAL A 183 -18.83 4.37 3.58
CA VAL A 183 -19.00 4.86 4.94
C VAL A 183 -20.04 4.01 5.67
N ILE A 184 -19.67 3.45 6.82
CA ILE A 184 -20.62 2.89 7.78
C ILE A 184 -20.70 3.84 8.97
N SER A 185 -21.86 4.50 9.10
CA SER A 185 -22.13 5.51 10.13
C SER A 185 -23.24 5.10 11.11
N GLY A 186 -23.76 3.88 10.99
CA GLY A 186 -24.74 3.29 11.89
C GLY A 186 -25.35 2.00 11.30
N GLY A 187 -26.15 1.26 12.08
CA GLY A 187 -26.71 -0.02 11.64
C GLY A 187 -25.68 -1.16 11.51
N SER A 188 -26.03 -2.22 10.78
CA SER A 188 -25.18 -3.40 10.56
C SER A 188 -25.21 -3.87 9.10
N LEU A 189 -24.06 -3.85 8.42
CA LEU A 189 -23.88 -4.46 7.10
C LEU A 189 -23.17 -5.81 7.28
N THR A 190 -23.81 -6.91 6.86
CA THR A 190 -23.25 -8.26 6.94
C THR A 190 -22.84 -8.76 5.55
N ILE A 191 -21.57 -9.09 5.36
CA ILE A 191 -21.04 -9.67 4.12
C ILE A 191 -20.77 -11.16 4.37
N LEU A 192 -21.55 -12.02 3.71
CA LEU A 192 -21.52 -13.46 3.99
C LEU A 192 -20.35 -14.20 3.32
N GLY A 193 -19.95 -13.74 2.14
CA GLY A 193 -18.83 -14.25 1.35
C GLY A 193 -17.71 -13.21 1.22
N GLU A 194 -17.16 -13.08 0.02
CA GLU A 194 -16.06 -12.16 -0.27
C GLU A 194 -16.53 -10.70 -0.36
N GLY A 195 -15.73 -9.81 0.23
CA GLY A 195 -15.85 -8.37 0.11
C GLY A 195 -14.54 -7.75 -0.37
N ALA A 196 -14.60 -6.84 -1.34
CA ALA A 196 -13.49 -6.01 -1.78
C ALA A 196 -13.92 -4.54 -1.81
N ILE A 197 -13.26 -3.71 -1.00
CA ILE A 197 -13.42 -2.26 -1.01
C ILE A 197 -12.11 -1.70 -1.54
N ASN A 198 -12.11 -1.30 -2.81
CA ASN A 198 -10.91 -0.92 -3.54
C ASN A 198 -10.51 0.54 -3.30
N ASN A 199 -11.43 1.40 -2.82
CA ASN A 199 -11.13 2.76 -2.34
C ASN A 199 -11.26 2.85 -0.80
N ASP A 200 -11.56 4.03 -0.25
CA ASP A 200 -11.48 4.27 1.18
C ASP A 200 -12.73 3.80 1.94
N PHE A 201 -12.48 3.02 3.00
CA PHE A 201 -13.48 2.56 3.95
C PHE A 201 -13.48 3.42 5.21
N ILE A 202 -14.64 3.92 5.62
CA ILE A 202 -14.80 4.74 6.82
C ILE A 202 -15.82 4.10 7.77
N LEU A 203 -15.34 3.56 8.88
CA LEU A 203 -16.18 3.07 9.98
C LEU A 203 -16.28 4.15 11.06
N SER A 204 -17.36 4.92 11.00
CA SER A 204 -17.64 6.04 11.91
C SER A 204 -18.63 5.69 13.03
N ASN A 205 -19.44 4.64 12.85
CA ASN A 205 -20.25 3.97 13.87
C ASN A 205 -20.84 2.67 13.26
N GLY A 206 -21.72 1.96 13.96
CA GLY A 206 -22.39 0.78 13.41
C GLY A 206 -21.50 -0.47 13.41
N THR A 207 -21.84 -1.44 12.56
CA THR A 207 -21.16 -2.75 12.50
C THR A 207 -20.89 -3.16 11.06
N LEU A 208 -19.62 -3.44 10.73
CA LEU A 208 -19.26 -4.29 9.61
C LEU A 208 -19.18 -5.73 10.12
N ASN A 209 -20.12 -6.57 9.72
CA ASN A 209 -20.17 -7.97 10.09
C ASN A 209 -19.72 -8.83 8.89
N THR A 210 -18.95 -9.88 9.12
CA THR A 210 -18.59 -10.80 8.04
C THR A 210 -18.40 -12.24 8.52
N THR A 211 -18.82 -13.18 7.68
CA THR A 211 -18.50 -14.61 7.81
C THR A 211 -17.49 -15.09 6.77
N GLY A 212 -17.18 -14.25 5.77
CA GLY A 212 -16.17 -14.49 4.74
C GLY A 212 -14.98 -13.55 4.91
N THR A 213 -14.32 -13.19 3.81
CA THR A 213 -13.15 -12.31 3.81
C THR A 213 -13.51 -10.97 3.20
N VAL A 214 -13.32 -9.88 3.94
CA VAL A 214 -13.47 -8.50 3.45
C VAL A 214 -12.10 -7.86 3.36
N THR A 215 -11.67 -7.45 2.18
CA THR A 215 -10.38 -6.80 1.95
C THR A 215 -10.55 -5.30 1.75
N LEU A 216 -9.87 -4.51 2.57
CA LEU A 216 -9.75 -3.07 2.46
C LEU A 216 -8.46 -2.75 1.70
N LYS A 217 -8.57 -2.03 0.58
CA LYS A 217 -7.41 -1.64 -0.26
C LYS A 217 -7.15 -0.14 -0.30
N GLY A 218 -8.07 0.68 0.22
CA GLY A 218 -7.92 2.12 0.32
C GLY A 218 -6.64 2.54 1.04
N ARG A 219 -6.11 3.71 0.68
CA ARG A 219 -4.89 4.26 1.28
C ARG A 219 -5.18 5.18 2.46
N GLU A 220 -6.44 5.54 2.69
CA GLU A 220 -6.86 6.38 3.81
C GLU A 220 -8.06 5.81 4.59
N ASN A 221 -8.21 4.48 4.68
CA ASN A 221 -9.29 3.88 5.47
C ASN A 221 -9.29 4.41 6.92
N GLN A 222 -10.47 4.67 7.48
CA GLN A 222 -10.64 5.26 8.81
C GLN A 222 -11.50 4.37 9.71
N TRP A 223 -11.04 4.12 10.93
CA TRP A 223 -11.83 3.55 12.01
C TRP A 223 -11.97 4.57 13.14
N TYR A 224 -13.08 5.32 13.14
CA TYR A 224 -13.39 6.35 14.13
C TYR A 224 -14.23 5.82 15.31
N ALA A 225 -15.19 4.91 15.05
CA ALA A 225 -15.95 4.18 16.07
C ALA A 225 -16.64 2.97 15.45
N GLY A 226 -17.35 2.16 16.24
CA GLY A 226 -18.14 1.02 15.74
C GLY A 226 -17.44 -0.33 15.90
N THR A 227 -17.99 -1.35 15.24
CA THR A 227 -17.66 -2.76 15.49
C THR A 227 -17.28 -3.48 14.19
N PHE A 228 -16.14 -4.18 14.20
CA PHE A 228 -15.93 -5.31 13.30
C PHE A 228 -16.44 -6.58 13.99
N SER A 229 -17.29 -7.34 13.31
CA SER A 229 -17.99 -8.48 13.90
C SER A 229 -18.00 -9.69 12.98
N GLY A 230 -18.15 -10.86 13.58
CA GLY A 230 -18.45 -12.12 12.88
C GLY A 230 -17.21 -13.01 12.77
N PRO A 231 -17.36 -14.30 12.48
CA PRO A 231 -16.24 -15.24 12.48
C PRO A 231 -15.31 -15.14 11.26
N GLY A 232 -15.56 -14.17 10.36
CA GLY A 232 -14.78 -13.97 9.14
C GLY A 232 -13.47 -13.21 9.36
N ILE A 233 -12.93 -12.69 8.26
CA ILE A 233 -11.65 -12.00 8.20
C ILE A 233 -11.86 -10.60 7.60
N VAL A 234 -11.32 -9.57 8.25
CA VAL A 234 -11.08 -8.26 7.63
C VAL A 234 -9.59 -8.17 7.33
N ASN A 235 -9.23 -7.99 6.05
CA ASN A 235 -7.84 -7.90 5.60
C ASN A 235 -7.50 -6.46 5.18
N ILE A 236 -6.42 -5.91 5.74
CA ILE A 236 -5.81 -4.66 5.28
C ILE A 236 -4.70 -5.05 4.31
N ALA A 237 -4.88 -4.76 3.02
CA ALA A 237 -3.93 -5.15 1.97
C ALA A 237 -2.55 -4.50 2.14
N ALA A 238 -1.50 -5.05 1.49
CA ALA A 238 -0.11 -4.64 1.67
C ALA A 238 0.18 -3.15 1.43
N GLU A 239 -0.55 -2.50 0.53
CA GLU A 239 -0.42 -1.06 0.25
C GLU A 239 -1.50 -0.19 0.93
N ALA A 240 -2.42 -0.82 1.64
CA ALA A 240 -3.52 -0.14 2.30
C ALA A 240 -3.09 0.42 3.65
N THR A 241 -3.73 1.52 4.06
CA THR A 241 -3.59 2.05 5.41
C THR A 241 -4.94 2.05 6.12
N LEU A 242 -4.96 1.62 7.38
CA LEU A 242 -6.09 1.78 8.29
C LEU A 242 -5.69 2.71 9.44
N ASN A 243 -6.29 3.89 9.46
CA ASN A 243 -6.12 4.90 10.48
C ASN A 243 -7.14 4.69 11.60
N ILE A 244 -6.66 4.38 12.80
CA ILE A 244 -7.50 4.31 14.00
C ILE A 244 -7.41 5.65 14.70
N ALA A 245 -8.52 6.39 14.70
CA ALA A 245 -8.57 7.78 15.14
C ALA A 245 -9.70 8.05 16.16
N ASN A 246 -9.83 9.31 16.56
CA ASN A 246 -10.78 9.78 17.58
C ASN A 246 -12.24 9.43 17.25
N GLY A 247 -13.06 9.18 18.27
CA GLY A 247 -14.52 9.08 18.08
C GLY A 247 -15.25 8.24 19.11
N SER A 248 -14.68 7.11 19.54
CA SER A 248 -15.21 6.23 20.61
C SER A 248 -14.31 4.99 20.80
N TYR A 249 -14.73 4.08 21.67
CA TYR A 249 -14.22 2.71 21.76
C TYR A 249 -14.38 1.96 20.43
N LYS A 250 -13.44 1.04 20.18
CA LYS A 250 -13.37 0.19 18.98
C LYS A 250 -13.67 -1.24 19.39
N TYR A 251 -14.55 -1.91 18.68
CA TYR A 251 -15.00 -3.24 19.08
C TYR A 251 -14.64 -4.30 18.03
N LEU A 252 -14.01 -5.38 18.50
CA LEU A 252 -13.89 -6.64 17.77
C LEU A 252 -14.84 -7.63 18.44
N ARG A 253 -15.74 -8.27 17.69
CA ARG A 253 -16.78 -9.12 18.27
C ARG A 253 -17.00 -10.38 17.48
N ASN A 254 -17.55 -11.39 18.15
CA ASN A 254 -18.02 -12.62 17.53
C ASN A 254 -16.92 -13.36 16.76
N LYS A 255 -15.70 -13.42 17.31
CA LYS A 255 -14.53 -14.15 16.78
C LYS A 255 -13.96 -13.61 15.46
N ILE A 256 -14.08 -12.30 15.24
CA ILE A 256 -13.52 -11.68 14.05
C ILE A 256 -11.99 -11.73 14.06
N THR A 257 -11.42 -11.96 12.87
CA THR A 257 -9.98 -11.85 12.64
C THR A 257 -9.69 -10.59 11.83
N LEU A 258 -8.80 -9.73 12.34
CA LEU A 258 -8.26 -8.59 11.61
C LEU A 258 -6.83 -8.93 11.16
N ASN A 259 -6.64 -9.10 9.85
CA ASN A 259 -5.33 -9.33 9.24
C ASN A 259 -4.79 -8.01 8.71
N ASN A 260 -3.56 -7.66 9.10
CA ASN A 260 -2.87 -6.48 8.61
C ASN A 260 -1.64 -6.87 7.80
N GLN A 261 -1.67 -6.68 6.49
CA GLN A 261 -0.52 -6.80 5.60
C GLN A 261 0.08 -5.42 5.25
N GLY A 262 -0.72 -4.36 5.34
CA GLY A 262 -0.30 -2.97 5.11
C GLY A 262 0.07 -2.24 6.40
N THR A 263 -0.47 -1.04 6.57
CA THR A 263 -0.16 -0.18 7.73
C THR A 263 -1.40 0.11 8.56
N ILE A 264 -1.35 -0.19 9.85
CA ILE A 264 -2.30 0.32 10.84
C ILE A 264 -1.60 1.43 11.64
N THR A 265 -2.16 2.64 11.61
CA THR A 265 -1.68 3.76 12.43
C THR A 265 -2.75 4.14 13.44
N TRP A 266 -2.42 4.05 14.73
CA TRP A 266 -3.33 4.42 15.82
C TRP A 266 -2.87 5.70 16.52
N TYR A 267 -3.65 6.76 16.33
CA TYR A 267 -3.43 8.10 16.92
C TYR A 267 -4.68 8.61 17.66
N GLY A 268 -4.59 9.77 18.32
CA GLY A 268 -5.73 10.42 19.01
C GLY A 268 -5.82 10.24 20.54
N ASP A 269 -7.04 10.27 21.12
CA ASP A 269 -7.37 10.24 22.55
C ASP A 269 -7.43 8.81 23.15
N ASN A 270 -7.57 8.70 24.50
CA ASN A 270 -7.48 7.47 25.34
C ASN A 270 -8.59 6.40 25.14
N TYR A 271 -9.00 6.16 23.90
CA TYR A 271 -9.91 5.06 23.56
C TYR A 271 -9.13 3.75 23.37
N TYR A 272 -9.80 2.61 23.60
CA TYR A 272 -9.23 1.28 23.54
C TYR A 272 -9.87 0.42 22.43
N ILE A 273 -9.18 -0.66 22.06
CA ILE A 273 -9.75 -1.77 21.28
C ILE A 273 -10.21 -2.83 22.28
N ASP A 274 -11.47 -3.24 22.14
CA ASP A 274 -12.16 -4.14 23.05
C ASP A 274 -12.69 -5.38 22.33
N ALA A 275 -12.18 -6.54 22.69
CA ALA A 275 -12.73 -7.83 22.30
C ALA A 275 -13.65 -8.40 23.39
N ASP A 276 -14.45 -9.42 23.07
CA ASP A 276 -15.45 -9.97 23.99
C ASP A 276 -14.80 -10.72 25.18
N ASP A 277 -15.14 -10.34 26.41
CA ASP A 277 -14.64 -10.90 27.69
C ASP A 277 -15.09 -12.36 27.91
N THR A 278 -16.01 -12.89 27.10
CA THR A 278 -16.69 -14.16 27.41
C THR A 278 -16.22 -15.42 26.66
N SER A 279 -15.34 -15.32 25.65
CA SER A 279 -14.58 -16.47 25.10
C SER A 279 -13.62 -16.00 23.99
N THR A 280 -12.33 -15.80 24.31
CA THR A 280 -11.30 -15.30 23.39
C THR A 280 -11.28 -16.06 22.06
N GLY A 281 -11.74 -15.41 20.98
CA GLY A 281 -11.60 -15.89 19.61
C GLY A 281 -11.27 -14.77 18.62
N GLU A 282 -11.27 -13.52 19.07
CA GLU A 282 -10.88 -12.36 18.30
C GLU A 282 -9.36 -12.30 18.17
N VAL A 283 -8.90 -12.10 16.94
CA VAL A 283 -7.48 -12.15 16.60
C VAL A 283 -7.10 -10.92 15.80
N ILE A 284 -5.97 -10.32 16.15
CA ILE A 284 -5.25 -9.38 15.28
C ILE A 284 -3.97 -10.08 14.81
N ASN A 285 -3.85 -10.30 13.50
CA ASN A 285 -2.62 -10.80 12.89
C ASN A 285 -1.91 -9.64 12.20
N ASN A 286 -0.81 -9.17 12.77
CA ASN A 286 0.03 -8.13 12.20
C ASN A 286 1.19 -8.72 11.40
N GLN A 287 1.09 -8.67 10.08
CA GLN A 287 2.16 -9.03 9.13
C GLN A 287 2.88 -7.78 8.56
N GLY A 288 2.19 -6.64 8.52
CA GLY A 288 2.74 -5.35 8.12
C GLY A 288 3.19 -4.49 9.31
N ILE A 289 2.85 -3.19 9.28
CA ILE A 289 3.17 -2.24 10.35
C ILE A 289 1.93 -1.98 11.22
N PHE A 290 2.07 -2.09 12.54
CA PHE A 290 1.08 -1.63 13.51
C PHE A 290 1.73 -0.59 14.42
N GLU A 291 1.52 0.69 14.12
CA GLU A 291 2.08 1.80 14.88
C GLU A 291 1.06 2.39 15.86
N VAL A 292 1.42 2.36 17.15
CA VAL A 292 0.69 3.01 18.23
C VAL A 292 1.43 4.28 18.64
N LYS A 293 0.86 5.44 18.30
CA LYS A 293 1.51 6.74 18.57
C LYS A 293 1.39 7.13 20.05
N ASN A 294 0.19 7.05 20.61
CA ASN A 294 -0.13 7.46 21.99
C ASN A 294 -0.30 6.27 22.95
N ASP A 295 -0.63 6.53 24.22
CA ASP A 295 -0.90 5.49 25.21
C ASP A 295 -2.24 4.81 24.93
N ARG A 296 -2.26 3.48 24.88
CA ARG A 296 -3.43 2.68 24.46
C ARG A 296 -3.62 1.43 25.29
N THR A 297 -4.83 0.89 25.24
CA THR A 297 -5.11 -0.45 25.77
C THR A 297 -5.81 -1.30 24.72
N LEU A 298 -5.40 -2.55 24.61
CA LEU A 298 -6.10 -3.60 23.90
C LEU A 298 -6.61 -4.60 24.94
N TYR A 299 -7.88 -4.97 24.87
CA TYR A 299 -8.54 -5.86 25.84
C TYR A 299 -8.97 -7.18 25.19
N TYR A 300 -8.73 -8.29 25.91
CA TYR A 300 -9.32 -9.61 25.67
C TYR A 300 -9.10 -10.26 24.29
N LEU A 301 -8.00 -9.96 23.59
CA LEU A 301 -7.72 -10.51 22.24
C LEU A 301 -6.42 -11.30 22.14
N THR A 302 -6.26 -12.06 21.07
CA THR A 302 -4.94 -12.60 20.68
C THR A 302 -4.30 -11.69 19.64
N PHE A 303 -3.13 -11.16 19.95
CA PHE A 303 -2.32 -10.35 19.04
C PHE A 303 -1.13 -11.17 18.56
N ASN A 304 -1.10 -11.51 17.27
CA ASN A 304 0.01 -12.22 16.64
C ASN A 304 0.81 -11.22 15.80
N ASN A 305 2.06 -10.97 16.20
CA ASN A 305 2.97 -10.06 15.52
C ASN A 305 4.04 -10.83 14.74
N SER A 306 3.90 -10.92 13.43
CA SER A 306 4.95 -11.41 12.52
C SER A 306 5.59 -10.29 11.69
N GLY A 307 4.96 -9.12 11.63
CA GLY A 307 5.50 -7.88 11.05
C GLY A 307 6.20 -7.01 12.09
N THR A 308 5.88 -5.72 12.10
CA THR A 308 6.44 -4.75 13.06
C THR A 308 5.35 -4.08 13.88
N PHE A 309 5.42 -4.24 15.21
CA PHE A 309 4.66 -3.43 16.17
C PHE A 309 5.53 -2.26 16.62
N ILE A 310 5.02 -1.03 16.54
CA ILE A 310 5.77 0.20 16.86
C ILE A 310 5.05 0.97 17.97
N LYS A 311 5.82 1.47 18.95
CA LYS A 311 5.38 2.50 19.91
C LYS A 311 6.25 3.75 19.79
N SER A 312 5.71 4.90 19.35
CA SER A 312 6.53 6.03 18.84
C SER A 312 6.40 7.42 19.49
N ASP A 313 5.21 7.91 19.91
CA ASP A 313 5.03 9.36 20.16
C ASP A 313 4.79 9.77 21.63
N SER A 314 4.30 8.88 22.51
CA SER A 314 4.09 9.16 23.95
C SER A 314 5.06 8.44 24.89
N THR A 315 5.34 9.04 26.05
CA THR A 315 6.17 8.43 27.11
C THR A 315 5.41 7.55 28.10
N GLY A 316 4.08 7.45 27.99
CA GLY A 316 3.27 6.61 28.86
C GLY A 316 3.27 5.15 28.42
N THR A 317 2.18 4.43 28.69
CA THR A 317 2.13 2.97 28.53
C THR A 317 1.06 2.53 27.54
N THR A 318 1.47 1.70 26.57
CA THR A 318 0.54 0.87 25.78
C THR A 318 0.43 -0.52 26.41
N THR A 319 -0.80 -0.95 26.71
CA THR A 319 -1.08 -2.16 27.49
C THR A 319 -1.87 -3.19 26.69
N PHE A 320 -1.39 -4.42 26.64
CA PHE A 320 -2.16 -5.60 26.22
C PHE A 320 -2.80 -6.21 27.45
N TYR A 321 -4.01 -5.74 27.80
CA TYR A 321 -4.72 -6.14 29.01
C TYR A 321 -5.49 -7.43 28.75
N ASP A 322 -5.17 -8.50 29.50
CA ASP A 322 -5.73 -9.84 29.30
C ASP A 322 -5.74 -10.27 27.81
N SER A 323 -4.79 -9.72 27.05
CA SER A 323 -4.59 -9.97 25.63
C SER A 323 -3.27 -10.70 25.44
N THR A 324 -3.32 -11.89 24.85
CA THR A 324 -2.12 -12.70 24.56
C THR A 324 -1.32 -12.03 23.45
N PHE A 325 -0.03 -11.77 23.67
CA PHE A 325 0.85 -11.21 22.65
C PHE A 325 1.90 -12.24 22.19
N ASN A 326 1.74 -12.74 20.97
CA ASN A 326 2.67 -13.67 20.34
C ASN A 326 3.55 -12.92 19.33
N ASN A 327 4.86 -13.13 19.39
CA ASN A 327 5.82 -12.39 18.58
C ASN A 327 6.74 -13.32 17.80
N THR A 328 6.70 -13.22 16.49
CA THR A 328 7.70 -13.78 15.56
C THR A 328 8.38 -12.69 14.73
N GLY A 329 7.85 -11.46 14.76
CA GLY A 329 8.40 -10.28 14.09
C GLY A 329 9.12 -9.32 15.05
N THR A 330 9.00 -8.02 14.80
CA THR A 330 9.68 -6.96 15.57
C THR A 330 8.72 -6.22 16.51
N VAL A 331 9.14 -6.01 17.75
CA VAL A 331 8.57 -5.07 18.72
C VAL A 331 9.53 -3.88 18.84
N ASP A 332 9.20 -2.74 18.24
CA ASP A 332 9.99 -1.51 18.21
C ASP A 332 9.41 -0.47 19.17
N VAL A 333 10.01 -0.34 20.35
CA VAL A 333 9.62 0.65 21.36
C VAL A 333 10.56 1.84 21.27
N ARG A 334 10.11 2.92 20.63
CA ARG A 334 10.88 4.15 20.42
C ARG A 334 10.66 5.16 21.54
N GLN A 335 9.48 5.17 22.16
CA GLN A 335 9.15 6.01 23.32
C GLN A 335 8.21 5.31 24.31
N GLY A 336 8.41 5.55 25.60
CA GLY A 336 7.52 5.09 26.66
C GLY A 336 7.63 3.59 26.96
N ARG A 337 6.49 2.96 27.27
CA ARG A 337 6.41 1.59 27.76
C ARG A 337 5.38 0.77 26.98
N VAL A 338 5.68 -0.51 26.75
CA VAL A 338 4.71 -1.53 26.35
C VAL A 338 4.56 -2.53 27.49
N ASN A 339 3.33 -2.80 27.93
CA ASN A 339 3.02 -3.75 29.00
C ASN A 339 2.24 -4.95 28.45
N PHE A 340 2.85 -6.14 28.55
CA PHE A 340 2.28 -7.43 28.17
C PHE A 340 1.52 -8.06 29.34
N ARG A 341 0.39 -7.44 29.71
CA ARG A 341 -0.39 -7.86 30.88
C ARG A 341 -1.21 -9.13 30.63
N GLY A 342 -1.52 -9.50 29.39
CA GLY A 342 -2.12 -10.79 29.05
C GLY A 342 -1.12 -11.92 28.81
N GLY A 343 0.18 -11.65 28.89
CA GLY A 343 1.24 -12.64 28.70
C GLY A 343 1.48 -12.95 27.22
N GLY A 344 2.07 -14.11 26.95
CA GLY A 344 2.29 -14.60 25.59
C GLY A 344 3.66 -15.22 25.37
N SER A 345 4.16 -15.11 24.15
CA SER A 345 5.42 -15.73 23.77
C SER A 345 6.14 -14.99 22.65
N SER A 346 7.46 -15.12 22.60
CA SER A 346 8.29 -14.71 21.47
C SER A 346 9.07 -15.92 20.94
N ASN A 347 8.94 -16.18 19.64
CA ASN A 347 9.55 -17.29 18.93
C ASN A 347 10.15 -16.76 17.62
N GLY A 348 11.46 -16.52 17.59
CA GLY A 348 12.18 -15.88 16.49
C GLY A 348 12.05 -14.36 16.40
N GLY A 349 11.27 -13.75 17.30
CA GLY A 349 11.01 -12.32 17.27
C GLY A 349 12.15 -11.45 17.82
N THR A 350 12.10 -10.15 17.51
CA THR A 350 13.08 -9.15 17.97
C THR A 350 12.42 -8.10 18.84
N PHE A 351 13.01 -7.79 19.99
CA PHE A 351 12.66 -6.63 20.81
C PHE A 351 13.71 -5.53 20.63
N LYS A 352 13.30 -4.43 20.00
CA LYS A 352 14.12 -3.24 19.79
C LYS A 352 13.66 -2.14 20.72
N LEU A 353 14.44 -1.85 21.75
CA LEU A 353 14.05 -0.96 22.84
C LEU A 353 14.99 0.24 22.88
N ALA A 354 14.51 1.42 22.45
CA ALA A 354 15.30 2.64 22.47
C ALA A 354 15.66 3.05 23.92
N ALA A 355 16.62 3.96 24.08
CA ALA A 355 17.00 4.50 25.39
C ALA A 355 15.78 5.05 26.16
N ASN A 356 15.70 4.78 27.47
CA ASN A 356 14.61 5.18 28.37
C ASN A 356 13.23 4.56 28.04
N THR A 357 13.18 3.50 27.24
CA THR A 357 11.95 2.76 26.96
C THR A 357 11.87 1.46 27.77
N THR A 358 10.69 0.86 27.86
CA THR A 358 10.49 -0.36 28.66
C THR A 358 9.54 -1.34 27.99
N ALA A 359 9.94 -2.61 27.96
CA ALA A 359 9.03 -3.75 27.79
C ALA A 359 8.73 -4.34 29.18
N GLU A 360 7.49 -4.19 29.63
CA GLU A 360 7.02 -4.68 30.94
C GLU A 360 6.29 -6.01 30.78
N LEU A 361 6.73 -7.00 31.55
CA LEU A 361 6.24 -8.36 31.62
C LEU A 361 5.52 -8.54 32.96
N SER A 362 4.21 -8.28 32.95
CA SER A 362 3.38 -8.34 34.17
C SER A 362 2.75 -9.71 34.42
N THR A 363 2.71 -10.57 33.42
CA THR A 363 2.18 -11.94 33.51
C THR A 363 3.09 -12.91 32.76
N SER A 364 2.69 -14.18 32.68
CA SER A 364 3.55 -15.24 32.15
C SER A 364 3.92 -14.99 30.69
N TYR A 365 5.22 -14.92 30.41
CA TYR A 365 5.75 -14.68 29.07
C TYR A 365 6.95 -15.59 28.79
N ASN A 366 6.96 -16.23 27.62
CA ASN A 366 8.00 -17.18 27.23
C ASN A 366 8.83 -16.65 26.07
N PHE A 367 10.15 -16.62 26.22
CA PHE A 367 11.09 -16.28 25.14
C PHE A 367 11.81 -17.55 24.69
N ALA A 368 11.64 -17.91 23.41
CA ALA A 368 12.33 -19.03 22.77
C ALA A 368 13.79 -18.68 22.44
N ASP A 369 14.56 -19.71 22.02
CA ASP A 369 16.02 -19.66 21.84
C ASP A 369 16.51 -18.66 20.79
N ASP A 370 15.67 -18.37 19.82
CA ASP A 370 15.91 -17.51 18.67
C ASP A 370 15.36 -16.08 18.84
N THR A 371 14.85 -15.71 20.02
CA THR A 371 14.42 -14.33 20.28
C THR A 371 15.61 -13.41 20.56
N SER A 372 15.66 -12.26 19.88
CA SER A 372 16.73 -11.27 20.05
C SER A 372 16.28 -10.00 20.78
N PHE A 373 17.23 -9.35 21.46
CA PHE A 373 17.04 -8.06 22.11
C PHE A 373 18.12 -7.08 21.61
N THR A 374 17.70 -5.87 21.25
CA THR A 374 18.58 -4.84 20.68
C THR A 374 18.31 -3.48 21.31
N ASP A 375 19.25 -2.55 21.08
CA ASP A 375 19.27 -1.20 21.65
C ASP A 375 19.39 -1.18 23.19
N THR A 376 19.19 -0.01 23.81
CA THR A 376 19.60 0.28 25.19
C THR A 376 18.45 0.40 26.20
N GLY A 377 17.25 -0.08 25.85
CA GLY A 377 16.07 -0.02 26.71
C GLY A 377 16.06 -1.07 27.83
N THR A 378 14.92 -1.19 28.50
CA THR A 378 14.77 -2.01 29.72
C THR A 378 13.76 -3.13 29.55
N ILE A 379 14.14 -4.35 29.94
CA ILE A 379 13.19 -5.42 30.27
C ILE A 379 12.80 -5.31 31.74
N LEU A 380 11.50 -5.18 32.01
CA LEU A 380 10.96 -5.05 33.35
C LEU A 380 10.04 -6.24 33.66
N VAL A 381 10.35 -7.01 34.69
CA VAL A 381 9.52 -8.11 35.20
C VAL A 381 8.78 -7.64 36.45
N THR A 382 7.45 -7.60 36.39
CA THR A 382 6.60 -7.14 37.50
C THR A 382 5.69 -8.22 38.08
N GLY A 383 5.40 -9.31 37.36
CA GLY A 383 4.52 -10.38 37.85
C GLY A 383 4.65 -11.73 37.14
N SER A 384 4.16 -12.78 37.79
CA SER A 384 4.14 -14.19 37.34
C SER A 384 5.51 -14.74 36.89
N ASN A 385 5.51 -15.81 36.08
CA ASN A 385 6.73 -16.49 35.63
C ASN A 385 7.10 -16.04 34.22
N VAL A 386 8.26 -15.40 34.08
CA VAL A 386 8.89 -15.10 32.80
C VAL A 386 9.98 -16.13 32.54
N ASN A 387 10.01 -16.73 31.35
CA ASN A 387 10.99 -17.78 31.02
C ASN A 387 11.87 -17.34 29.86
N PHE A 388 13.17 -17.24 30.10
CA PHE A 388 14.20 -17.16 29.06
C PHE A 388 14.74 -18.57 28.81
N ASN A 389 14.26 -19.19 27.73
CA ASN A 389 14.68 -20.53 27.32
C ASN A 389 15.87 -20.49 26.34
N GLN A 390 16.55 -19.35 26.25
CA GLN A 390 17.66 -19.11 25.33
C GLN A 390 18.99 -19.63 25.86
N SER A 391 19.82 -20.12 24.94
CA SER A 391 21.22 -20.46 25.10
C SER A 391 22.03 -19.24 25.51
N THR A 392 21.75 -18.08 24.89
CA THR A 392 22.35 -16.78 25.27
C THR A 392 21.34 -15.64 25.08
N VAL A 393 21.07 -14.90 26.17
CA VAL A 393 20.29 -13.66 26.19
C VAL A 393 21.24 -12.49 26.40
N ASN A 394 21.17 -11.47 25.55
CA ASN A 394 21.95 -10.25 25.72
C ASN A 394 21.03 -9.04 25.96
N LEU A 395 21.06 -8.46 27.15
CA LEU A 395 20.20 -7.36 27.56
C LEU A 395 21.03 -6.11 27.84
N ALA A 396 20.48 -4.95 27.49
CA ALA A 396 21.02 -3.68 27.97
C ALA A 396 20.73 -3.51 29.46
N ASN A 397 19.46 -3.41 29.86
CA ASN A 397 19.04 -3.28 31.25
C ASN A 397 17.99 -4.35 31.61
N LEU A 398 18.04 -4.82 32.85
CA LEU A 398 17.09 -5.78 33.40
C LEU A 398 16.62 -5.33 34.78
N VAL A 399 15.31 -5.20 34.95
CA VAL A 399 14.68 -4.89 36.23
C VAL A 399 13.71 -6.01 36.60
N ILE A 400 13.87 -6.55 37.81
CA ILE A 400 12.93 -7.49 38.41
C ILE A 400 12.38 -6.81 39.65
N SER A 401 11.09 -6.49 39.64
CA SER A 401 10.41 -5.85 40.78
C SER A 401 9.25 -6.67 41.34
N GLY A 402 9.06 -7.88 40.82
CA GLY A 402 8.05 -8.86 41.20
C GLY A 402 8.15 -10.10 40.32
N GLY A 403 7.30 -11.09 40.58
CA GLY A 403 7.31 -12.35 39.83
C GLY A 403 8.61 -13.16 39.95
N THR A 404 8.81 -14.06 39.00
CA THR A 404 9.98 -14.93 38.87
C THR A 404 10.49 -14.88 37.44
N LEU A 405 11.77 -14.53 37.26
CA LEU A 405 12.48 -14.72 35.99
C LEU A 405 13.23 -16.05 36.03
N ASN A 406 12.85 -17.01 35.20
CA ASN A 406 13.54 -18.28 35.02
C ASN A 406 14.50 -18.21 33.84
N THR A 407 15.73 -18.69 34.01
CA THR A 407 16.77 -18.67 32.97
C THR A 407 17.52 -20.00 32.95
N THR A 408 17.73 -20.56 31.76
CA THR A 408 18.42 -21.86 31.59
C THR A 408 19.81 -21.74 30.99
N GLY A 409 20.04 -20.80 30.06
CA GLY A 409 21.33 -20.54 29.43
C GLY A 409 22.11 -19.37 30.03
N THR A 410 22.87 -18.67 29.20
CA THR A 410 23.66 -17.50 29.61
C THR A 410 22.83 -16.23 29.46
N VAL A 411 22.76 -15.39 30.49
CA VAL A 411 22.17 -14.04 30.42
C VAL A 411 23.24 -13.01 30.68
N ILE A 412 23.40 -12.05 29.78
CA ILE A 412 24.34 -10.94 29.93
C ILE A 412 23.55 -9.66 30.10
N VAL A 413 23.77 -8.93 31.19
CA VAL A 413 23.23 -7.59 31.40
C VAL A 413 24.37 -6.58 31.28
N ASN A 414 24.38 -5.80 30.20
CA ASN A 414 25.51 -4.94 29.85
C ASN A 414 25.55 -3.66 30.70
N ASN A 415 24.38 -3.09 30.98
CA ASN A 415 24.22 -1.87 31.77
C ASN A 415 23.56 -2.25 33.10
N ASP A 416 22.38 -1.72 33.42
CA ASP A 416 21.86 -1.78 34.78
C ASP A 416 21.02 -3.04 35.04
N PHE A 417 21.42 -3.82 36.06
CA PHE A 417 20.59 -4.84 36.68
C PHE A 417 19.98 -4.32 37.99
N ILE A 418 18.67 -4.43 38.15
CA ILE A 418 17.98 -4.06 39.39
C ILE A 418 17.08 -5.20 39.85
N LEU A 419 17.36 -5.76 41.03
CA LEU A 419 16.47 -6.68 41.73
C LEU A 419 15.85 -5.95 42.92
N ASN A 420 14.57 -5.61 42.79
CA ASN A 420 13.79 -4.84 43.76
C ASN A 420 12.46 -5.55 44.06
N ASN A 421 12.56 -6.70 44.74
CA ASN A 421 11.49 -7.69 44.94
C ASN A 421 11.38 -8.70 43.79
N GLY A 422 10.75 -9.85 44.03
CA GLY A 422 10.69 -10.97 43.07
C GLY A 422 11.87 -11.95 43.17
N THR A 423 11.98 -12.85 42.18
CA THR A 423 12.96 -13.93 42.14
C THR A 423 13.70 -13.98 40.80
N LEU A 424 15.03 -13.99 40.83
CA LEU A 424 15.84 -14.46 39.70
C LEU A 424 16.16 -15.95 39.95
N ASN A 425 15.56 -16.83 39.16
CA ASN A 425 15.78 -18.27 39.21
C ASN A 425 16.63 -18.71 38.02
N THR A 426 17.84 -19.20 38.25
CA THR A 426 18.76 -19.58 37.18
C THR A 426 19.35 -20.97 37.40
N THR A 427 19.34 -21.78 36.33
CA THR A 427 20.16 -23.00 36.23
C THR A 427 21.39 -22.79 35.36
N GLY A 428 21.51 -21.62 34.72
CA GLY A 428 22.59 -21.23 33.82
C GLY A 428 23.50 -20.17 34.46
N THR A 429 24.00 -19.24 33.65
CA THR A 429 24.91 -18.17 34.11
C THR A 429 24.33 -16.79 33.83
N VAL A 430 24.19 -15.95 34.84
CA VAL A 430 23.80 -14.54 34.70
C VAL A 430 25.01 -13.64 34.97
N THR A 431 25.48 -12.91 33.95
CA THR A 431 26.65 -12.02 34.06
C THR A 431 26.23 -10.56 34.05
N LEU A 432 26.56 -9.85 35.12
CA LEU A 432 26.30 -8.42 35.30
C LEU A 432 27.57 -7.63 34.98
N LYS A 433 27.48 -6.71 34.00
CA LYS A 433 28.60 -5.86 33.56
C LYS A 433 28.46 -4.39 33.98
N GLY A 434 27.25 -3.96 34.37
CA GLY A 434 27.01 -2.57 34.73
C GLY A 434 27.76 -2.07 35.96
N GLN A 435 27.88 -0.76 36.06
CA GLN A 435 28.47 -0.09 37.22
C GLN A 435 27.41 0.36 38.25
N ASN A 436 26.13 0.28 37.90
CA ASN A 436 25.04 0.70 38.80
C ASN A 436 24.08 -0.44 39.14
N ASN A 437 24.52 -1.71 39.12
CA ASN A 437 23.63 -2.81 39.50
C ASN A 437 23.15 -2.64 40.94
N GLN A 438 21.89 -2.94 41.21
CA GLN A 438 21.25 -2.79 42.51
C GLN A 438 20.58 -4.08 42.95
N LEU A 439 20.86 -4.51 44.17
CA LEU A 439 20.10 -5.54 44.88
C LEU A 439 19.40 -4.90 46.07
N TYR A 440 18.15 -4.50 45.88
CA TYR A 440 17.32 -3.87 46.91
C TYR A 440 16.61 -4.90 47.79
N ALA A 441 15.94 -5.89 47.19
CA ALA A 441 15.21 -6.96 47.88
C ALA A 441 14.94 -8.12 46.90
N GLY A 442 14.65 -9.33 47.39
CA GLY A 442 14.24 -10.46 46.56
C GLY A 442 15.07 -11.72 46.78
N VAL A 443 14.95 -12.65 45.84
CA VAL A 443 15.56 -13.99 45.90
C VAL A 443 16.44 -14.21 44.67
N LEU A 444 17.70 -14.60 44.89
CA LEU A 444 18.50 -15.29 43.88
C LEU A 444 18.36 -16.80 44.14
N SER A 445 17.96 -17.56 43.14
CA SER A 445 17.57 -18.97 43.28
C SER A 445 18.11 -19.83 42.14
N GLY A 446 18.31 -21.11 42.43
CA GLY A 446 18.60 -22.16 41.46
C GLY A 446 20.09 -22.54 41.47
N PRO A 447 20.47 -23.71 40.93
CA PRO A 447 21.84 -24.22 41.00
C PRO A 447 22.82 -23.50 40.05
N GLY A 448 22.38 -22.44 39.36
CA GLY A 448 23.21 -21.66 38.44
C GLY A 448 24.15 -20.67 39.14
N ILE A 449 24.69 -19.75 38.33
CA ILE A 449 25.73 -18.82 38.74
C ILE A 449 25.31 -17.39 38.41
N VAL A 450 25.48 -16.46 39.35
CA VAL A 450 25.42 -15.01 39.11
C VAL A 450 26.84 -14.44 39.20
N ASN A 451 27.36 -13.89 38.10
CA ASN A 451 28.69 -13.32 37.98
C ASN A 451 28.62 -11.78 38.00
N ILE A 452 29.39 -11.14 38.88
CA ILE A 452 29.69 -9.71 38.82
C ILE A 452 31.05 -9.56 38.14
N ALA A 453 31.07 -9.00 36.93
CA ALA A 453 32.29 -8.88 36.12
C ALA A 453 33.33 -7.95 36.78
N ALA A 454 34.60 -8.05 36.37
CA ALA A 454 35.73 -7.34 37.00
C ALA A 454 35.59 -5.81 37.10
N GLU A 455 34.92 -5.16 36.14
CA GLU A 455 34.68 -3.72 36.14
C GLU A 455 33.25 -3.34 36.59
N ALA A 456 32.44 -4.34 36.92
CA ALA A 456 31.06 -4.14 37.35
C ALA A 456 30.99 -3.79 38.84
N THR A 457 29.93 -3.08 39.20
CA THR A 457 29.59 -2.83 40.60
C THR A 457 28.19 -3.32 40.90
N LEU A 458 28.02 -4.01 42.03
CA LEU A 458 26.74 -4.38 42.60
C LEU A 458 26.56 -3.70 43.96
N ASN A 459 25.58 -2.82 44.04
CA ASN A 459 25.21 -2.15 45.27
C ASN A 459 24.08 -2.92 45.95
N ILE A 460 24.35 -3.38 47.15
CA ILE A 460 23.36 -4.01 48.01
C ILE A 460 22.83 -2.93 48.95
N THR A 461 21.58 -2.49 48.75
CA THR A 461 20.98 -1.32 49.43
C THR A 461 19.56 -1.67 49.94
N ASN A 462 18.98 -0.85 50.84
CA ASN A 462 17.63 -0.97 51.45
C ASN A 462 17.37 -2.33 52.21
N GLY A 463 16.61 -2.40 53.31
CA GLY A 463 15.18 -2.15 53.49
C GLY A 463 14.44 -3.44 53.91
N TYR A 464 14.80 -4.57 53.28
CA TYR A 464 14.17 -5.89 53.42
C TYR A 464 15.20 -7.03 53.23
N TYR A 465 14.81 -8.26 53.59
CA TYR A 465 15.67 -9.44 53.53
C TYR A 465 16.03 -9.86 52.10
N LYS A 466 17.22 -10.43 51.94
CA LYS A 466 17.77 -10.91 50.65
C LYS A 466 18.07 -12.38 50.80
N TYR A 467 17.64 -13.18 49.83
CA TYR A 467 17.73 -14.63 49.94
C TYR A 467 18.58 -15.22 48.82
N LEU A 468 19.48 -16.13 49.20
CA LEU A 468 20.12 -17.07 48.30
C LEU A 468 19.44 -18.42 48.52
N ARG A 469 18.95 -19.07 47.46
CA ARG A 469 18.15 -20.30 47.58
C ARG A 469 18.57 -21.33 46.56
N ASN A 470 18.24 -22.60 46.84
CA ASN A 470 18.36 -23.70 45.90
C ASN A 470 19.78 -23.83 45.29
N LYS A 471 20.82 -23.70 46.11
CA LYS A 471 22.24 -23.89 45.75
C LYS A 471 22.82 -22.86 44.76
N ILE A 472 22.29 -21.64 44.76
CA ILE A 472 22.81 -20.56 43.92
C ILE A 472 24.25 -20.19 44.30
N THR A 473 25.07 -19.91 43.27
CA THR A 473 26.42 -19.37 43.44
C THR A 473 26.49 -17.90 42.99
N LEU A 474 26.97 -17.01 43.85
CA LEU A 474 27.28 -15.61 43.53
C LEU A 474 28.80 -15.44 43.43
N ASN A 475 29.31 -15.18 42.23
CA ASN A 475 30.71 -14.90 41.98
C ASN A 475 30.93 -13.40 41.82
N ASN A 476 31.86 -12.84 42.59
CA ASN A 476 32.25 -11.46 42.49
C ASN A 476 33.69 -11.32 42.00
N GLN A 477 33.88 -10.81 40.78
CA GLN A 477 35.18 -10.37 40.27
C GLN A 477 35.34 -8.84 40.33
N GLY A 478 34.23 -8.10 40.39
CA GLY A 478 34.19 -6.65 40.46
C GLY A 478 34.08 -6.12 41.89
N THR A 479 33.19 -5.16 42.10
CA THR A 479 32.97 -4.53 43.41
C THR A 479 31.54 -4.77 43.89
N ILE A 480 31.38 -5.41 45.04
CA ILE A 480 30.13 -5.43 45.80
C ILE A 480 30.24 -4.43 46.94
N THR A 481 29.29 -3.49 47.02
CA THR A 481 29.21 -2.56 48.16
C THR A 481 27.86 -2.71 48.86
N TRP A 482 27.88 -2.98 50.17
CA TRP A 482 26.68 -3.20 50.97
C TRP A 482 26.42 -2.07 51.97
N TYR A 483 25.31 -1.37 51.75
CA TYR A 483 24.78 -0.24 52.52
C TYR A 483 23.52 -0.62 53.35
N GLY A 484 23.20 0.16 54.39
CA GLY A 484 21.99 0.02 55.25
C GLY A 484 22.26 -0.64 56.61
N ASP A 485 21.35 -0.61 57.58
CA ASP A 485 21.60 -1.15 58.95
C ASP A 485 20.68 -2.35 59.28
N ASN A 486 21.23 -3.39 59.92
CA ASN A 486 20.51 -4.58 60.43
C ASN A 486 19.82 -5.48 59.41
N TYR A 487 20.30 -5.49 58.16
CA TYR A 487 19.79 -6.39 57.12
C TYR A 487 20.62 -7.67 57.03
N TYR A 488 20.07 -8.66 56.33
CA TYR A 488 20.75 -9.94 56.17
C TYR A 488 20.65 -10.53 54.77
N ILE A 489 21.66 -11.33 54.46
CA ILE A 489 21.64 -12.33 53.39
C ILE A 489 21.45 -13.69 54.06
N GLU A 490 20.41 -14.42 53.68
CA GLU A 490 20.07 -15.73 54.25
C GLU A 490 20.02 -16.81 53.17
N ALA A 491 20.78 -17.89 53.40
CA ALA A 491 20.68 -19.15 52.66
C ALA A 491 19.72 -20.13 53.37
N ASP A 492 19.34 -21.23 52.71
CA ASP A 492 18.41 -22.22 53.25
C ASP A 492 18.97 -22.96 54.49
N ASP A 493 18.13 -23.14 55.51
CA ASP A 493 18.45 -23.74 56.84
C ASP A 493 18.69 -25.27 56.78
N THR A 494 18.71 -25.87 55.59
CA THR A 494 18.84 -27.33 55.41
C THR A 494 19.98 -27.68 54.44
N SER A 495 21.17 -27.96 54.99
CA SER A 495 22.39 -28.43 54.31
C SER A 495 22.93 -27.51 53.19
N THR A 496 23.85 -26.63 53.61
CA THR A 496 24.48 -25.54 52.85
C THR A 496 25.02 -25.96 51.47
N GLY A 497 24.47 -25.36 50.41
CA GLY A 497 25.01 -25.43 49.04
C GLY A 497 25.16 -24.07 48.37
N GLU A 498 24.68 -23.00 48.99
CA GLU A 498 24.79 -21.62 48.52
C GLU A 498 26.17 -21.04 48.81
N VAL A 499 26.78 -20.45 47.78
CA VAL A 499 28.16 -20.00 47.82
C VAL A 499 28.27 -18.55 47.38
N ILE A 500 29.05 -17.75 48.12
CA ILE A 500 29.55 -16.47 47.66
C ILE A 500 31.06 -16.61 47.44
N ASN A 501 31.52 -16.46 46.20
CA ASN A 501 32.94 -16.43 45.85
C ASN A 501 33.37 -14.99 45.59
N ASN A 502 34.11 -14.40 46.53
CA ASN A 502 34.68 -13.08 46.39
C ASN A 502 36.12 -13.13 45.88
N GLN A 503 36.32 -12.80 44.61
CA GLN A 503 37.62 -12.62 43.95
C GLN A 503 37.98 -11.13 43.79
N GLY A 504 36.98 -10.23 43.79
CA GLY A 504 37.13 -8.78 43.72
C GLY A 504 37.07 -8.09 45.09
N ILE A 505 36.35 -6.96 45.16
CA ILE A 505 36.13 -6.20 46.39
C ILE A 505 34.72 -6.48 46.93
N PHE A 506 34.61 -6.82 48.21
CA PHE A 506 33.33 -6.91 48.94
C PHE A 506 33.38 -5.97 50.15
N GLU A 507 32.79 -4.78 50.02
CA GLU A 507 32.78 -3.76 51.07
C GLU A 507 31.45 -3.73 51.82
N VAL A 508 31.52 -3.79 53.15
CA VAL A 508 30.36 -3.70 54.06
C VAL A 508 30.50 -2.46 54.92
N LYS A 509 29.52 -1.55 54.86
CA LYS A 509 29.61 -0.24 55.54
C LYS A 509 28.97 -0.17 56.94
N ASN A 510 28.10 -1.13 57.27
CA ASN A 510 27.19 -1.03 58.42
C ASN A 510 26.97 -2.38 59.15
N ASP A 511 26.02 -2.42 60.09
CA ASP A 511 25.56 -3.66 60.74
C ASP A 511 24.91 -4.60 59.71
N GLN A 512 25.51 -5.77 59.47
CA GLN A 512 24.97 -6.76 58.52
C GLN A 512 25.07 -8.18 59.06
N ARG A 513 24.22 -9.07 58.55
CA ARG A 513 24.23 -10.48 58.96
C ARG A 513 24.21 -11.40 57.74
N LEU A 514 24.98 -12.47 57.79
CA LEU A 514 24.96 -13.53 56.77
C LEU A 514 24.63 -14.85 57.47
N TYR A 515 23.71 -15.63 56.92
CA TYR A 515 23.21 -16.87 57.52
C TYR A 515 23.42 -18.06 56.58
N TYR A 516 23.90 -19.19 57.14
CA TYR A 516 23.90 -20.52 56.53
C TYR A 516 24.60 -20.65 55.16
N LEU A 517 25.60 -19.84 54.85
CA LEU A 517 26.29 -19.88 53.55
C LEU A 517 27.79 -20.18 53.66
N THR A 518 28.38 -20.56 52.52
CA THR A 518 29.84 -20.60 52.37
C THR A 518 30.31 -19.31 51.69
N PHE A 519 31.19 -18.58 52.36
CA PHE A 519 31.82 -17.36 51.85
C PHE A 519 33.30 -17.64 51.58
N ASN A 520 33.68 -17.71 50.31
CA ASN A 520 35.06 -17.90 49.88
C ASN A 520 35.66 -16.55 49.50
N ASN A 521 36.63 -16.08 50.27
CA ASN A 521 37.32 -14.81 50.04
C ASN A 521 38.74 -15.05 49.53
N SER A 522 38.95 -14.89 48.22
CA SER A 522 40.29 -14.81 47.60
C SER A 522 40.67 -13.39 47.18
N GLY A 523 39.71 -12.48 47.10
CA GLY A 523 39.89 -11.05 46.86
C GLY A 523 40.07 -10.25 48.15
N THR A 524 39.36 -9.12 48.25
CA THR A 524 39.39 -8.24 49.44
C THR A 524 37.99 -8.09 50.03
N PHE A 525 37.82 -8.51 51.28
CA PHE A 525 36.66 -8.18 52.10
C PHE A 525 36.98 -6.95 52.94
N ILE A 526 36.12 -5.93 52.92
CA ILE A 526 36.32 -4.68 53.64
C ILE A 526 35.15 -4.47 54.60
N LYS A 527 35.46 -4.15 55.87
CA LYS A 527 34.49 -3.53 56.77
C LYS A 527 34.88 -2.05 56.94
N SER A 528 34.02 -1.15 56.49
CA SER A 528 34.21 0.31 56.54
C SER A 528 33.03 1.02 57.21
N ASP A 529 33.16 2.33 57.45
CA ASP A 529 32.11 3.33 57.69
C ASP A 529 31.08 3.19 58.87
N SER A 530 31.27 2.35 59.88
CA SER A 530 30.50 2.43 61.15
C SER A 530 31.14 1.67 62.31
N THR A 531 30.75 1.95 63.58
CA THR A 531 31.09 1.10 64.75
C THR A 531 30.31 -0.23 64.77
N GLY A 532 29.48 -0.48 63.76
CA GLY A 532 28.60 -1.62 63.66
C GLY A 532 29.31 -2.97 63.47
N THR A 533 28.58 -4.06 63.70
CA THR A 533 29.03 -5.45 63.61
C THR A 533 28.48 -6.15 62.37
N THR A 534 29.36 -6.68 61.53
CA THR A 534 29.00 -7.70 60.53
C THR A 534 29.11 -9.09 61.15
N THR A 535 28.03 -9.86 61.17
CA THR A 535 28.01 -11.19 61.80
C THR A 535 27.70 -12.30 60.81
N PHE A 536 28.56 -13.32 60.78
CA PHE A 536 28.34 -14.56 60.05
C PHE A 536 27.75 -15.62 61.00
N TYR A 537 26.49 -15.97 60.80
CA TYR A 537 25.75 -16.96 61.59
C TYR A 537 25.77 -18.32 60.90
N ASN A 538 26.24 -19.35 61.61
CA ASN A 538 26.30 -20.74 61.11
C ASN A 538 26.85 -20.84 59.67
N SER A 539 27.73 -19.91 59.30
CA SER A 539 28.32 -19.78 57.97
C SER A 539 29.79 -20.17 58.03
N VAL A 540 30.33 -20.63 56.91
CA VAL A 540 31.76 -20.90 56.77
C VAL A 540 32.39 -19.76 56.00
N PHE A 541 33.43 -19.14 56.55
CA PHE A 541 34.21 -18.12 55.88
C PHE A 541 35.62 -18.62 55.65
N ASN A 542 35.97 -18.84 54.39
CA ASN A 542 37.28 -19.30 53.95
C ASN A 542 38.07 -18.09 53.44
N ASN A 543 39.21 -17.79 54.06
CA ASN A 543 40.01 -16.63 53.71
C ASN A 543 41.37 -17.02 53.13
N THR A 544 41.52 -16.87 51.81
CA THR A 544 42.82 -16.91 51.09
C THR A 544 43.27 -15.52 50.63
N GLY A 545 42.39 -14.53 50.67
CA GLY A 545 42.63 -13.13 50.30
C GLY A 545 42.86 -12.20 51.49
N THR A 546 42.39 -10.96 51.40
CA THR A 546 42.53 -9.93 52.43
C THR A 546 41.20 -9.66 53.13
N VAL A 547 41.21 -9.57 54.46
CA VAL A 547 40.15 -9.01 55.29
C VAL A 547 40.64 -7.68 55.88
N ASP A 548 40.14 -6.55 55.40
CA ASP A 548 40.52 -5.19 55.81
C ASP A 548 39.42 -4.56 56.69
N LEU A 549 39.70 -4.45 57.98
CA LEU A 549 38.79 -3.92 58.99
C LEU A 549 39.17 -2.47 59.32
N ARG A 550 38.63 -1.53 58.54
CA ARG A 550 38.91 -0.10 58.69
C ARG A 550 38.17 0.50 59.88
N GLN A 551 36.90 0.15 60.08
CA GLN A 551 36.07 0.58 61.22
C GLN A 551 34.97 -0.44 61.53
N GLY A 552 34.58 -0.60 62.80
CA GLY A 552 33.51 -1.51 63.23
C GLY A 552 34.01 -2.90 63.62
N ARG A 553 33.11 -3.88 63.70
CA ARG A 553 33.42 -5.26 64.14
C ARG A 553 33.03 -6.29 63.08
N VAL A 554 33.82 -7.34 62.91
CA VAL A 554 33.40 -8.58 62.23
C VAL A 554 33.36 -9.70 63.26
N ASN A 555 32.28 -10.49 63.25
CA ASN A 555 32.02 -11.54 64.23
C ASN A 555 31.49 -12.81 63.57
N PHE A 556 31.73 -13.95 64.19
CA PHE A 556 31.23 -15.26 63.76
C PHE A 556 30.45 -15.89 64.92
N ASN A 557 29.21 -16.33 64.67
CA ASN A 557 28.33 -16.87 65.69
C ASN A 557 27.79 -18.24 65.27
N GLY A 558 28.32 -19.31 65.87
CA GLY A 558 28.05 -20.70 65.45
C GLY A 558 28.68 -21.08 64.09
N GLY A 559 29.29 -20.12 63.40
CA GLY A 559 30.03 -20.31 62.16
C GLY A 559 31.53 -20.61 62.36
N LYS A 560 32.21 -20.95 61.27
CA LYS A 560 33.65 -21.22 61.21
C LYS A 560 34.36 -20.12 60.44
N PHE A 561 35.49 -19.63 60.95
CA PHE A 561 36.41 -18.79 60.19
C PHE A 561 37.72 -19.54 60.00
N ILE A 562 38.06 -19.78 58.74
CA ILE A 562 39.27 -20.49 58.33
C ILE A 562 40.22 -19.47 57.71
N LYS A 563 41.31 -19.18 58.43
CA LYS A 563 42.39 -18.32 57.95
C LYS A 563 43.48 -19.20 57.32
N ALA A 564 43.34 -19.45 56.02
CA ALA A 564 44.37 -20.09 55.20
C ALA A 564 45.50 -19.09 54.91
N ALA A 565 45.98 -19.00 53.66
CA ALA A 565 47.02 -18.03 53.25
C ALA A 565 46.62 -16.53 53.33
N GLY A 566 45.40 -16.21 53.75
CA GLY A 566 44.87 -14.84 53.76
C GLY A 566 45.34 -13.96 54.91
N THR A 567 45.22 -12.64 54.74
CA THR A 567 45.59 -11.64 55.76
C THR A 567 44.38 -11.02 56.46
N ILE A 568 44.55 -10.61 57.71
CA ILE A 568 43.57 -9.81 58.48
C ILE A 568 44.25 -8.51 58.88
N GLN A 569 43.75 -7.38 58.42
CA GLN A 569 44.25 -6.05 58.73
C GLN A 569 43.24 -5.31 59.61
N GLN A 570 43.62 -4.96 60.83
CA GLN A 570 42.76 -4.24 61.79
C GLN A 570 43.07 -2.74 61.77
N ASN A 571 42.78 -2.08 60.64
CA ASN A 571 43.06 -0.67 60.36
C ASN A 571 42.08 0.30 61.06
N GLY A 572 41.65 -0.02 62.29
CA GLY A 572 40.69 0.76 63.10
C GLY A 572 39.41 0.03 63.47
N GLY A 573 39.15 -1.15 62.90
CA GLY A 573 38.09 -2.08 63.30
C GLY A 573 38.59 -3.28 64.12
N THR A 574 37.66 -4.10 64.62
CA THR A 574 37.92 -5.26 65.47
C THR A 574 37.46 -6.55 64.81
N PHE A 575 38.31 -7.58 64.87
CA PHE A 575 37.94 -8.94 64.52
C PHE A 575 37.62 -9.74 65.79
N ASP A 576 36.40 -10.24 65.95
CA ASP A 576 35.99 -11.00 67.14
C ASP A 576 35.71 -12.46 66.81
N THR A 577 36.43 -13.34 67.50
CA THR A 577 36.39 -14.80 67.35
C THR A 577 35.73 -15.51 68.54
N SER A 578 35.23 -14.78 69.54
CA SER A 578 34.83 -15.35 70.85
C SER A 578 33.72 -16.40 70.78
N ASN A 579 32.89 -16.37 69.74
CA ASN A 579 31.73 -17.26 69.55
C ASN A 579 31.86 -18.15 68.30
N SER A 580 33.09 -18.41 67.87
CA SER A 580 33.39 -19.15 66.64
C SER A 580 34.55 -20.11 66.79
N THR A 581 34.61 -21.10 65.91
CA THR A 581 35.84 -21.86 65.69
C THR A 581 36.73 -21.03 64.77
N PHE A 582 37.70 -20.34 65.36
CA PHE A 582 38.75 -19.64 64.63
C PHE A 582 39.93 -20.59 64.44
N ILE A 583 40.29 -20.80 63.18
CA ILE A 583 41.34 -21.73 62.78
C ILE A 583 42.42 -20.91 62.07
N GLU A 584 43.62 -20.78 62.68
CA GLU A 584 44.81 -20.28 61.97
C GLU A 584 45.61 -21.46 61.40
N ASP A 585 45.87 -21.43 60.10
CA ASP A 585 46.67 -22.42 59.35
C ASP A 585 48.08 -22.65 59.96
N ASN A 586 48.62 -21.68 60.73
CA ASN A 586 49.92 -21.81 61.40
C ASN A 586 49.92 -22.69 62.68
N GLN A 587 48.81 -23.32 63.05
CA GLN A 587 48.69 -24.20 64.22
C GLN A 587 48.04 -25.55 63.89
N LEU A 588 47.99 -25.93 62.62
CA LEU A 588 47.45 -27.22 62.21
C LEU A 588 48.50 -28.05 61.48
N PRO A 589 48.44 -29.39 61.58
CA PRO A 589 49.06 -30.25 60.57
C PRO A 589 48.50 -29.89 59.19
N ASN A 590 49.29 -30.14 58.14
CA ASN A 590 48.84 -29.94 56.76
C ASN A 590 49.45 -31.05 55.91
N PHE A 591 48.66 -32.05 55.60
CA PHE A 591 49.07 -33.28 54.96
C PHE A 591 49.04 -33.14 53.45
N LYS A 592 50.24 -33.03 52.91
CA LYS A 592 50.42 -33.06 51.48
C LYS A 592 50.98 -34.38 51.03
N ILE A 593 50.34 -35.00 50.05
CA ILE A 593 50.98 -36.08 49.31
C ILE A 593 52.06 -35.47 48.41
N THR A 594 53.32 -35.86 48.65
CA THR A 594 54.51 -35.26 48.00
C THR A 594 55.19 -36.17 47.00
N GLY A 595 54.75 -37.43 46.90
CA GLY A 595 55.23 -38.35 45.87
C GLY A 595 54.30 -39.55 45.75
N VAL A 596 54.10 -40.00 44.52
CA VAL A 596 53.38 -41.22 44.18
C VAL A 596 54.22 -42.01 43.19
N ASP A 597 54.32 -43.33 43.40
CA ASP A 597 54.91 -44.28 42.45
C ASP A 597 53.89 -45.39 42.15
N VAL A 598 53.45 -45.43 40.89
CA VAL A 598 52.50 -46.41 40.39
C VAL A 598 52.67 -46.58 38.89
N LYS A 599 52.41 -47.80 38.41
CA LYS A 599 52.35 -48.06 36.97
C LYS A 599 51.14 -47.34 36.36
N THR A 600 51.37 -46.49 35.37
CA THR A 600 50.31 -45.67 34.75
C THR A 600 49.56 -46.36 33.61
N ILE A 601 50.08 -47.46 33.04
CA ILE A 601 49.38 -48.27 32.02
C ILE A 601 49.06 -49.65 32.61
N ILE A 602 47.78 -49.95 32.77
CA ILE A 602 47.32 -51.04 33.63
C ILE A 602 46.30 -51.93 32.90
N LYS A 603 46.25 -53.22 33.23
CA LYS A 603 45.25 -54.16 32.71
C LYS A 603 44.04 -54.19 33.65
N PRO A 604 42.79 -54.10 33.16
CA PRO A 604 41.59 -54.24 34.01
C PRO A 604 41.62 -55.55 34.81
N GLY A 605 41.17 -55.51 36.07
CA GLY A 605 41.16 -56.68 36.96
C GLY A 605 42.52 -57.14 37.50
N SER A 606 43.63 -56.46 37.15
CA SER A 606 44.96 -56.80 37.69
C SER A 606 45.18 -56.22 39.09
N SER A 607 46.04 -56.88 39.87
CA SER A 607 46.56 -56.32 41.12
C SER A 607 47.88 -55.62 40.84
N ILE A 608 48.03 -54.38 41.33
CA ILE A 608 49.21 -53.55 41.12
C ILE A 608 49.78 -53.06 42.46
N GLY A 609 51.10 -52.91 42.50
CA GLY A 609 51.77 -52.20 43.59
C GLY A 609 51.61 -50.70 43.43
N VAL A 610 51.32 -50.02 44.53
CA VAL A 610 51.21 -48.56 44.61
C VAL A 610 52.01 -48.07 45.81
N SER A 611 52.68 -46.93 45.66
CA SER A 611 53.38 -46.27 46.75
C SER A 611 53.05 -44.79 46.78
N TRP A 612 52.83 -44.22 47.97
CA TRP A 612 52.67 -42.78 48.14
C TRP A 612 53.35 -42.29 49.40
N THR A 613 53.80 -41.04 49.37
CA THR A 613 54.48 -40.35 50.47
C THR A 613 53.68 -39.15 50.90
N VAL A 614 53.30 -39.11 52.18
CA VAL A 614 52.62 -37.98 52.82
C VAL A 614 53.63 -37.22 53.67
N GLU A 615 53.62 -35.90 53.57
CA GLU A 615 54.39 -34.99 54.40
C GLU A 615 53.43 -34.11 55.20
N ASN A 616 53.67 -33.99 56.50
CA ASN A 616 53.06 -32.91 57.28
C ASN A 616 53.83 -31.61 56.98
N GLN A 617 53.34 -30.81 56.04
CA GLN A 617 53.84 -29.48 55.69
C GLN A 617 53.25 -28.37 56.58
N GLY A 618 52.43 -28.75 57.54
CA GLY A 618 51.84 -27.85 58.52
C GLY A 618 52.84 -27.45 59.59
N ASN A 619 52.41 -26.59 60.49
CA ASN A 619 53.26 -26.02 61.53
C ASN A 619 53.02 -26.64 62.92
N ASP A 620 52.17 -27.66 63.02
CA ASP A 620 51.95 -28.44 64.24
C ASP A 620 51.99 -29.96 64.01
N VAL A 621 52.14 -30.72 65.10
CA VAL A 621 52.00 -32.18 65.10
C VAL A 621 50.53 -32.57 64.98
N THR A 622 50.27 -33.74 64.39
CA THR A 622 48.92 -34.33 64.31
C THR A 622 48.28 -34.53 65.70
N ASP A 623 47.01 -34.17 65.86
CA ASP A 623 46.29 -34.28 67.15
C ASP A 623 45.65 -35.66 67.37
N ALA A 624 45.13 -36.30 66.32
CA ALA A 624 44.56 -37.64 66.44
C ALA A 624 45.67 -38.70 66.34
N THR A 625 45.63 -39.71 67.22
CA THR A 625 46.62 -40.80 67.20
C THR A 625 46.38 -41.78 66.05
N THR A 626 45.24 -41.68 65.34
CA THR A 626 44.91 -42.52 64.19
C THR A 626 44.18 -41.73 63.11
N TRP A 627 44.62 -41.85 61.85
CA TRP A 627 43.87 -41.44 60.66
C TRP A 627 43.94 -42.52 59.57
N TYR A 628 43.29 -42.29 58.43
CA TYR A 628 43.26 -43.24 57.33
C TYR A 628 43.65 -42.59 56.02
N ASP A 629 44.55 -43.26 55.31
CA ASP A 629 44.76 -43.00 53.89
C ASP A 629 43.89 -43.96 53.09
N ALA A 630 43.32 -43.49 52.01
CA ALA A 630 42.48 -44.28 51.12
C ALA A 630 42.90 -44.10 49.66
N ILE A 631 42.57 -45.11 48.86
CA ILE A 631 42.79 -45.10 47.42
C ILE A 631 41.45 -45.32 46.75
N TYR A 632 41.12 -44.43 45.83
CA TYR A 632 39.93 -44.51 45.00
C TYR A 632 40.31 -44.58 43.53
N LEU A 633 39.41 -45.16 42.75
CA LEU A 633 39.40 -45.06 41.30
C LEU A 633 38.33 -44.04 40.90
N SER A 634 38.73 -43.04 40.14
CA SER A 634 37.87 -41.94 39.71
C SER A 634 37.90 -41.77 38.19
N GLU A 635 36.85 -41.18 37.65
CA GLU A 635 36.77 -40.75 36.25
C GLU A 635 37.41 -39.36 36.05
N ASP A 636 37.60 -38.59 37.12
CA ASP A 636 38.23 -37.28 37.08
C ASP A 636 39.31 -37.12 38.17
N ASN A 637 39.86 -35.91 38.27
CA ASN A 637 40.95 -35.62 39.21
C ASN A 637 40.46 -35.04 40.55
N THR A 638 39.15 -35.05 40.79
CA THR A 638 38.52 -34.55 42.01
C THR A 638 38.01 -35.69 42.87
N PHE A 639 38.08 -35.52 44.18
CA PHE A 639 37.58 -36.52 45.12
C PHE A 639 36.14 -36.20 45.52
N ASP A 640 35.19 -37.07 45.19
CA ASP A 640 33.78 -36.93 45.54
C ASP A 640 33.07 -38.27 45.82
N VAL A 641 31.74 -38.23 45.96
CA VAL A 641 30.93 -39.41 46.33
C VAL A 641 30.74 -40.43 45.20
N THR A 642 31.09 -40.07 43.96
CA THR A 642 30.98 -40.94 42.78
C THR A 642 32.19 -41.86 42.63
N ASP A 643 33.29 -41.59 43.34
CA ASP A 643 34.52 -42.34 43.26
C ASP A 643 34.42 -43.77 43.82
N THR A 644 35.10 -44.70 43.17
CA THR A 644 35.10 -46.11 43.56
C THR A 644 36.20 -46.40 44.58
N PHE A 645 35.81 -46.69 45.81
CA PHE A 645 36.73 -47.09 46.88
C PHE A 645 37.47 -48.41 46.56
N LEU A 646 38.81 -48.39 46.59
CA LEU A 646 39.64 -49.57 46.36
C LEU A 646 40.23 -50.14 47.65
N SER A 647 40.83 -49.30 48.49
CA SER A 647 41.49 -49.74 49.72
C SER A 647 41.67 -48.61 50.72
N ARG A 648 41.90 -48.95 51.99
CA ARG A 648 42.21 -48.02 53.09
C ARG A 648 43.32 -48.57 53.96
N VAL A 649 44.23 -47.70 54.39
CA VAL A 649 45.36 -48.00 55.28
C VAL A 649 45.30 -47.09 56.50
N SER A 650 45.22 -47.68 57.70
CA SER A 650 45.26 -46.92 58.96
C SER A 650 46.69 -46.47 59.29
N LYS A 651 46.83 -45.24 59.77
CA LYS A 651 48.09 -44.71 60.33
C LYS A 651 47.90 -44.45 61.81
N GLN A 652 48.75 -45.03 62.65
CA GLN A 652 48.65 -44.97 64.12
C GLN A 652 49.91 -44.38 64.76
N THR A 653 50.27 -43.16 64.38
CA THR A 653 51.52 -42.51 64.82
C THR A 653 51.36 -41.01 64.73
N LEU A 654 51.96 -40.25 65.65
CA LEU A 654 52.05 -38.80 65.50
C LEU A 654 52.97 -38.47 64.31
N LEU A 655 52.57 -37.53 63.45
CA LEU A 655 53.43 -37.03 62.38
C LEU A 655 53.90 -35.61 62.72
N ALA A 656 55.16 -35.50 63.12
CA ALA A 656 55.78 -34.20 63.43
C ALA A 656 55.84 -33.29 62.20
N VAL A 657 56.00 -32.00 62.44
CA VAL A 657 56.21 -30.98 61.41
C VAL A 657 57.37 -31.37 60.47
N ASN A 658 57.14 -31.28 59.16
CA ASN A 658 58.01 -31.70 58.05
C ASN A 658 58.39 -33.19 58.04
N ALA A 659 57.80 -34.02 58.92
CA ALA A 659 58.02 -35.45 58.87
C ALA A 659 57.21 -36.06 57.73
N LYS A 660 57.75 -37.15 57.16
CA LYS A 660 57.14 -37.90 56.07
C LYS A 660 56.90 -39.34 56.49
N TYR A 661 55.89 -39.94 55.90
CA TYR A 661 55.79 -41.39 55.83
C TYR A 661 55.48 -41.83 54.40
N THR A 662 55.98 -43.02 54.05
CA THR A 662 55.70 -43.66 52.77
C THR A 662 54.91 -44.94 53.03
N VAL A 663 53.96 -45.23 52.15
CA VAL A 663 53.12 -46.42 52.21
C VAL A 663 53.29 -47.20 50.92
N ASP A 664 53.81 -48.42 51.03
CA ASP A 664 53.75 -49.39 49.94
C ASP A 664 52.52 -50.29 50.16
N HIS A 665 51.67 -50.39 49.15
CA HIS A 665 50.44 -51.18 49.23
C HIS A 665 50.15 -51.90 47.90
N THR A 666 49.29 -52.91 47.94
CA THR A 666 48.80 -53.58 46.73
C THR A 666 47.30 -53.41 46.64
N ILE A 667 46.83 -52.89 45.51
CA ILE A 667 45.40 -52.72 45.21
C ILE A 667 44.99 -53.65 44.08
N THR A 668 43.71 -54.05 44.06
CA THR A 668 43.12 -54.79 42.94
C THR A 668 42.12 -53.91 42.24
N LEU A 669 42.28 -53.73 40.92
CA LEU A 669 41.43 -52.85 40.15
C LEU A 669 40.16 -53.57 39.70
N PRO A 670 39.03 -52.87 39.53
CA PRO A 670 37.80 -53.46 39.01
C PRO A 670 38.03 -54.10 37.64
N LYS A 671 37.36 -55.23 37.39
CA LYS A 671 37.38 -55.88 36.06
C LYS A 671 36.63 -55.07 34.99
N THR A 672 35.77 -54.16 35.42
CA THR A 672 34.92 -53.30 34.60
C THR A 672 35.53 -51.93 34.32
N ALA A 673 36.71 -51.64 34.86
CA ALA A 673 37.39 -50.36 34.64
C ALA A 673 37.94 -50.28 33.21
N THR A 674 37.73 -49.15 32.53
CA THR A 674 38.12 -48.91 31.13
C THR A 674 38.57 -47.45 30.94
N GLY A 675 39.28 -47.17 29.85
CA GLY A 675 39.66 -45.80 29.47
C GLY A 675 40.72 -45.14 30.36
N ASN A 676 40.79 -43.81 30.25
CA ASN A 676 41.62 -42.96 31.11
C ASN A 676 40.87 -42.70 32.41
N GLN A 677 41.50 -42.99 33.53
CA GLN A 677 40.94 -42.80 34.86
C GLN A 677 42.02 -42.25 35.79
N TYR A 678 41.65 -41.92 37.02
CA TYR A 678 42.59 -41.46 38.03
C TYR A 678 42.60 -42.42 39.21
N LEU A 679 43.80 -42.69 39.73
CA LEU A 679 43.93 -43.17 41.10
C LEU A 679 44.05 -41.96 42.00
N LEU A 680 43.04 -41.78 42.87
CA LEU A 680 43.06 -40.74 43.88
C LEU A 680 43.65 -41.33 45.16
N PHE A 681 44.79 -40.79 45.54
CA PHE A 681 45.37 -41.03 46.85
C PHE A 681 44.84 -39.94 47.77
N VAL A 682 44.10 -40.32 48.80
CA VAL A 682 43.47 -39.40 49.74
C VAL A 682 44.06 -39.66 51.11
N THR A 683 44.85 -38.73 51.62
CA THR A 683 45.31 -38.78 53.01
C THR A 683 44.26 -38.17 53.93
N ASP A 684 44.21 -38.65 55.16
CA ASP A 684 43.17 -38.32 56.14
C ASP A 684 41.73 -38.31 55.58
N GLU A 685 41.34 -39.36 54.85
CA GLU A 685 40.05 -39.44 54.14
C GLU A 685 38.80 -39.28 55.03
N LYS A 686 38.96 -39.35 56.35
CA LYS A 686 37.87 -39.18 57.33
C LYS A 686 37.93 -37.86 58.08
N TYR A 687 38.81 -36.93 57.69
CA TYR A 687 39.00 -35.63 58.34
C TYR A 687 39.24 -35.82 59.85
N TYR A 688 40.04 -36.83 60.21
CA TYR A 688 40.35 -37.12 61.61
C TYR A 688 41.47 -36.23 62.13
N GLN A 689 42.30 -35.69 61.25
CA GLN A 689 43.15 -34.54 61.51
C GLN A 689 42.42 -33.30 61.04
N LEU A 690 42.47 -32.24 61.85
CA LEU A 690 42.04 -30.94 61.40
C LEU A 690 43.25 -30.27 60.76
N GLU A 691 43.12 -29.84 59.50
CA GLU A 691 44.27 -29.44 58.69
C GLU A 691 44.25 -27.97 58.26
N GLY A 692 45.45 -27.43 58.06
CA GLY A 692 45.64 -26.05 57.62
C GLY A 692 45.10 -25.77 56.20
N ASP A 693 45.15 -26.80 55.35
CA ASP A 693 44.58 -26.79 54.00
C ASP A 693 43.98 -28.17 53.65
N GLU A 694 42.70 -28.34 53.96
CA GLU A 694 41.92 -29.55 53.67
C GLU A 694 41.79 -29.86 52.17
N ASN A 695 42.14 -28.93 51.29
CA ASN A 695 41.98 -29.12 49.83
C ASN A 695 43.20 -29.76 49.17
N ASN A 696 44.30 -29.98 49.90
CA ASN A 696 45.53 -30.55 49.34
C ASN A 696 45.81 -32.01 49.73
N ASN A 697 44.85 -32.64 50.42
CA ASN A 697 44.91 -34.02 50.88
C ASN A 697 44.79 -35.07 49.76
N VAL A 698 44.45 -34.63 48.55
CA VAL A 698 44.21 -35.50 47.40
C VAL A 698 45.35 -35.34 46.38
N PHE A 699 45.92 -36.47 45.97
CA PHE A 699 46.79 -36.54 44.80
C PHE A 699 46.15 -37.43 43.75
N ALA A 700 45.79 -36.83 42.62
CA ALA A 700 45.25 -37.55 41.47
C ALA A 700 46.38 -38.00 40.54
N GLN A 701 46.55 -39.31 40.39
CA GLN A 701 47.47 -39.89 39.42
C GLN A 701 46.69 -40.42 38.22
N ALA A 702 46.88 -39.81 37.05
CA ALA A 702 46.31 -40.30 35.81
C ALA A 702 46.85 -41.71 35.49
N ILE A 703 45.94 -42.61 35.15
CA ILE A 703 46.18 -43.97 34.71
C ILE A 703 45.37 -44.27 33.45
N GLN A 704 45.88 -45.17 32.62
CA GLN A 704 45.23 -45.64 31.41
C GLN A 704 45.04 -47.16 31.51
N PHE A 705 43.80 -47.62 31.36
CA PHE A 705 43.55 -49.03 31.17
C PHE A 705 43.86 -49.42 29.72
N LEU A 706 44.66 -50.47 29.54
CA LEU A 706 44.87 -51.10 28.24
C LEU A 706 43.52 -51.60 27.73
N ASP A 707 43.08 -51.04 26.61
CA ASP A 707 42.03 -51.65 25.85
C ASP A 707 42.57 -52.90 25.15
N LEU A 708 41.88 -54.02 25.33
CA LEU A 708 42.21 -55.29 24.70
C LEU A 708 41.11 -55.71 23.71
N ASN A 709 40.08 -54.88 23.54
CA ASN A 709 39.03 -55.06 22.57
C ASN A 709 39.29 -54.12 21.39
N ASN A 710 39.00 -54.59 20.17
CA ASN A 710 38.91 -53.71 19.01
C ASN A 710 37.72 -52.77 19.23
N ASN A 711 37.95 -51.47 19.16
CA ASN A 711 36.95 -50.43 19.37
C ASN A 711 36.37 -49.97 18.04
N PRO A 712 35.06 -49.67 17.97
CA PRO A 712 34.53 -49.02 16.79
C PRO A 712 35.15 -47.62 16.64
N PRO A 713 35.28 -47.11 15.40
CA PRO A 713 35.52 -45.71 15.15
C PRO A 713 34.59 -44.81 15.98
N THR A 714 35.11 -43.71 16.51
CA THR A 714 34.36 -42.80 17.39
C THR A 714 33.92 -41.51 16.71
N GLU A 715 34.61 -41.10 15.64
CA GLU A 715 34.28 -39.90 14.89
C GLU A 715 34.84 -39.97 13.46
N VAL A 716 34.11 -39.45 12.48
CA VAL A 716 34.57 -39.17 11.12
C VAL A 716 34.64 -37.66 10.93
N LYS A 717 35.82 -37.11 10.63
CA LYS A 717 36.03 -35.68 10.37
C LYS A 717 36.19 -35.43 8.88
N LEU A 718 35.59 -34.33 8.41
CA LEU A 718 35.77 -33.82 7.06
C LEU A 718 36.64 -32.56 7.10
N SER A 719 37.73 -32.54 6.31
CA SER A 719 38.72 -31.44 6.37
C SER A 719 38.17 -30.07 5.97
N ASN A 720 37.17 -30.03 5.10
CA ASN A 720 36.44 -28.83 4.70
C ASN A 720 35.03 -29.27 4.31
N ASN A 721 34.04 -28.53 4.77
CA ASN A 721 32.64 -28.85 4.56
C ASN A 721 31.89 -27.77 3.78
N LYS A 722 32.60 -26.85 3.12
CA LYS A 722 32.03 -25.80 2.30
C LYS A 722 32.30 -26.02 0.82
N ILE A 723 31.32 -25.73 -0.01
CA ILE A 723 31.43 -25.76 -1.48
C ILE A 723 30.55 -24.68 -2.09
N ASP A 724 31.03 -24.03 -3.14
CA ASP A 724 30.24 -23.05 -3.87
C ASP A 724 29.11 -23.76 -4.63
N GLU A 725 27.94 -23.15 -4.69
CA GLU A 725 26.87 -23.66 -5.56
C GLU A 725 27.29 -23.69 -7.03
N ASN A 726 26.55 -24.41 -7.86
CA ASN A 726 26.89 -24.57 -9.28
C ASN A 726 28.29 -25.16 -9.56
N SER A 727 29.01 -25.64 -8.53
CA SER A 727 30.34 -26.25 -8.65
C SER A 727 30.34 -27.43 -9.62
N LEU A 728 31.35 -27.50 -10.49
CA LEU A 728 31.45 -28.56 -11.49
C LEU A 728 31.48 -29.96 -10.85
N THR A 729 30.90 -30.95 -11.54
CA THR A 729 31.01 -32.37 -11.15
C THR A 729 32.48 -32.78 -10.99
N GLY A 730 32.79 -33.44 -9.87
CA GLY A 730 34.12 -33.87 -9.47
C GLY A 730 34.89 -32.89 -8.59
N THR A 731 34.34 -31.71 -8.31
CA THR A 731 34.98 -30.72 -7.41
C THR A 731 35.14 -31.30 -6.01
N LEU A 732 36.34 -31.16 -5.44
CA LEU A 732 36.69 -31.65 -4.11
C LEU A 732 36.12 -30.74 -3.03
N ILE A 733 35.34 -31.31 -2.11
CA ILE A 733 34.80 -30.58 -0.95
C ILE A 733 35.77 -30.73 0.22
N GLY A 734 36.08 -31.97 0.59
CA GLY A 734 36.98 -32.27 1.69
C GLY A 734 37.43 -33.72 1.71
N THR A 735 38.40 -34.00 2.57
CA THR A 735 38.95 -35.35 2.79
C THR A 735 38.52 -35.85 4.16
N LEU A 736 38.10 -37.10 4.22
CA LEU A 736 37.68 -37.80 5.43
C LEU A 736 38.90 -38.30 6.22
N SER A 737 38.77 -38.22 7.54
CA SER A 737 39.67 -38.83 8.52
C SER A 737 38.85 -39.41 9.66
N THR A 738 39.36 -40.44 10.36
CA THR A 738 38.64 -41.12 11.43
C THR A 738 39.40 -41.00 12.74
N ILE A 739 38.68 -40.76 13.84
CA ILE A 739 39.19 -40.86 15.20
C ILE A 739 38.81 -42.24 15.74
N ASP A 740 39.84 -43.00 16.10
CA ASP A 740 39.71 -44.36 16.64
C ASP A 740 40.61 -44.49 17.87
N ALA A 741 40.14 -45.26 18.86
CA ALA A 741 40.91 -45.53 20.06
C ALA A 741 42.05 -46.51 19.80
N ASP A 742 41.94 -47.32 18.74
CA ASP A 742 42.96 -48.28 18.33
C ASP A 742 44.06 -47.57 17.52
N LEU A 743 45.25 -47.44 18.13
CA LEU A 743 46.40 -46.74 17.53
C LEU A 743 46.94 -47.47 16.29
N ASP A 744 47.25 -46.70 15.24
CA ASP A 744 47.87 -47.14 13.97
C ASP A 744 47.03 -48.10 13.10
N GLU A 745 45.69 -48.02 13.17
CA GLU A 745 44.78 -48.74 12.27
C GLU A 745 44.42 -47.97 10.99
N THR A 746 43.99 -48.70 9.95
CA THR A 746 43.52 -48.13 8.67
C THR A 746 42.01 -48.26 8.56
N HIS A 747 41.33 -47.20 8.12
CA HIS A 747 39.88 -47.18 7.93
C HIS A 747 39.47 -47.21 6.46
N THR A 748 38.30 -47.79 6.20
CA THR A 748 37.64 -47.75 4.89
C THR A 748 36.34 -46.95 4.97
N TYR A 749 36.01 -46.19 3.91
CA TYR A 749 34.87 -45.30 3.89
C TYR A 749 33.81 -45.72 2.87
N LYS A 750 32.55 -45.47 3.19
CA LYS A 750 31.41 -45.63 2.28
C LYS A 750 30.39 -44.54 2.52
N ILE A 751 29.86 -43.93 1.46
CA ILE A 751 28.71 -43.03 1.58
C ILE A 751 27.41 -43.86 1.58
N LEU A 752 26.60 -43.68 2.63
CA LEU A 752 25.30 -44.36 2.79
C LEU A 752 24.15 -43.49 2.30
N ASP A 753 24.25 -42.18 2.53
CA ASP A 753 23.34 -41.17 1.97
C ASP A 753 24.16 -40.09 1.27
N SER A 754 23.91 -39.93 -0.02
CA SER A 754 24.57 -38.97 -0.91
C SER A 754 23.81 -37.64 -1.05
N ALA A 755 22.87 -37.36 -0.13
CA ALA A 755 21.95 -36.23 -0.21
C ALA A 755 21.21 -36.22 -1.55
N SER A 756 20.56 -37.35 -1.87
CA SER A 756 19.87 -37.57 -3.15
C SER A 756 20.77 -37.49 -4.39
N GLY A 757 22.02 -37.95 -4.28
CA GLY A 757 22.96 -38.00 -5.41
C GLY A 757 23.70 -36.68 -5.71
N ARG A 758 23.72 -35.73 -4.76
CA ARG A 758 24.48 -34.47 -4.87
C ARG A 758 25.98 -34.67 -4.66
N PHE A 759 26.36 -35.65 -3.84
CA PHE A 759 27.75 -35.91 -3.48
C PHE A 759 28.13 -37.37 -3.73
N PHE A 760 29.41 -37.61 -3.98
CA PHE A 760 29.97 -38.96 -4.06
C PHE A 760 31.31 -39.06 -3.33
N LEU A 761 31.73 -40.29 -3.07
CA LEU A 761 32.97 -40.61 -2.41
C LEU A 761 33.97 -41.19 -3.41
N ASP A 762 35.18 -40.64 -3.44
CA ASP A 762 36.33 -41.13 -4.20
C ASP A 762 37.50 -41.42 -3.26
N GLY A 763 37.69 -42.70 -2.91
CA GLY A 763 38.60 -43.10 -1.84
C GLY A 763 38.14 -42.55 -0.49
N ASN A 764 38.86 -41.58 0.06
CA ASN A 764 38.49 -40.84 1.27
C ASN A 764 38.08 -39.38 0.98
N GLN A 765 37.82 -39.02 -0.27
CA GLN A 765 37.46 -37.65 -0.66
C GLN A 765 35.97 -37.53 -0.98
N ILE A 766 35.30 -36.55 -0.37
CA ILE A 766 33.94 -36.18 -0.72
C ILE A 766 33.99 -35.17 -1.87
N LYS A 767 33.27 -35.47 -2.96
CA LYS A 767 33.25 -34.68 -4.21
C LYS A 767 31.83 -34.42 -4.67
N VAL A 768 31.65 -33.35 -5.46
CA VAL A 768 30.36 -32.98 -6.07
C VAL A 768 29.99 -33.98 -7.17
N ALA A 769 28.84 -34.63 -7.08
CA ALA A 769 28.32 -35.51 -8.12
C ALA A 769 27.54 -34.73 -9.19
N ASN A 770 26.69 -33.78 -8.76
CA ASN A 770 25.92 -32.94 -9.67
C ASN A 770 25.80 -31.51 -9.12
N GLY A 771 26.54 -30.59 -9.75
CA GLY A 771 26.58 -29.17 -9.36
C GLY A 771 25.25 -28.45 -9.50
N GLY A 772 24.44 -28.78 -10.52
CA GLY A 772 23.15 -28.12 -10.76
C GLY A 772 22.05 -28.49 -9.76
N LEU A 773 22.36 -29.35 -8.78
CA LEU A 773 21.49 -29.64 -7.63
C LEU A 773 21.94 -28.92 -6.36
N LEU A 774 23.06 -28.18 -6.41
CA LEU A 774 23.56 -27.30 -5.37
C LEU A 774 23.09 -25.89 -5.72
N ASP A 775 22.16 -25.38 -4.93
CA ASP A 775 21.47 -24.11 -5.13
C ASP A 775 21.24 -23.52 -3.73
N PHE A 776 21.92 -22.42 -3.44
CA PHE A 776 21.98 -21.81 -2.12
C PHE A 776 20.63 -21.22 -1.70
N GLU A 777 19.90 -20.64 -2.66
CA GLU A 777 18.59 -20.01 -2.48
C GLU A 777 17.55 -21.06 -2.08
N LYS A 778 17.65 -22.27 -2.63
CA LYS A 778 16.77 -23.40 -2.25
C LYS A 778 17.20 -24.03 -0.94
N GLN A 779 18.49 -24.34 -0.77
CA GLN A 779 18.95 -25.05 0.42
C GLN A 779 20.45 -24.83 0.69
N LYS A 780 20.74 -24.14 1.79
CA LYS A 780 22.08 -23.73 2.20
C LYS A 780 22.95 -24.84 2.79
N THR A 781 22.33 -25.93 3.27
CA THR A 781 23.05 -27.03 3.91
C THR A 781 22.48 -28.39 3.51
N TYR A 782 23.35 -29.37 3.30
CA TYR A 782 22.97 -30.75 3.01
C TYR A 782 23.69 -31.71 3.96
N ASN A 783 22.95 -32.69 4.47
CA ASN A 783 23.53 -33.76 5.27
C ASN A 783 23.84 -34.97 4.40
N ILE A 784 25.06 -35.52 4.54
CA ILE A 784 25.45 -36.82 4.00
C ILE A 784 25.68 -37.78 5.15
N ILE A 785 25.45 -39.08 4.93
CA ILE A 785 25.79 -40.12 5.92
C ILE A 785 26.98 -40.90 5.38
N VAL A 786 28.07 -40.93 6.14
CA VAL A 786 29.30 -41.63 5.81
C VAL A 786 29.59 -42.71 6.85
N GLN A 787 29.81 -43.92 6.38
CA GLN A 787 30.27 -45.05 7.16
C GLN A 787 31.80 -45.12 7.13
N SER A 788 32.44 -45.23 8.29
CA SER A 788 33.84 -45.60 8.47
C SER A 788 33.91 -46.99 9.10
N VAL A 789 34.73 -47.89 8.55
CA VAL A 789 34.95 -49.25 9.08
C VAL A 789 36.43 -49.42 9.43
N ASP A 790 36.71 -49.86 10.65
CA ASP A 790 38.06 -50.20 11.11
C ASP A 790 38.56 -51.53 10.52
N LYS A 791 39.75 -51.97 10.92
CA LYS A 791 40.31 -53.24 10.44
C LYS A 791 39.67 -54.46 11.11
N GLY A 792 39.15 -54.32 12.33
CA GLY A 792 38.39 -55.34 13.04
C GLY A 792 36.99 -55.60 12.49
N GLY A 793 36.50 -54.74 11.59
CA GLY A 793 35.18 -54.80 10.97
C GLY A 793 34.08 -54.08 11.74
N LEU A 794 34.39 -53.32 12.79
CA LEU A 794 33.44 -52.44 13.46
C LEU A 794 33.32 -51.12 12.71
N SER A 795 32.17 -50.47 12.81
CA SER A 795 31.82 -49.34 11.94
C SER A 795 31.07 -48.24 12.67
N LEU A 796 31.26 -47.01 12.21
CA LEU A 796 30.52 -45.82 12.61
C LEU A 796 29.89 -45.18 11.37
N ASP A 797 28.58 -44.97 11.43
CA ASP A 797 27.84 -44.14 10.47
C ASP A 797 27.72 -42.74 11.07
N GLN A 798 28.29 -41.73 10.42
CA GLN A 798 28.25 -40.35 10.87
C GLN A 798 27.61 -39.45 9.82
N THR A 799 26.68 -38.62 10.28
CA THR A 799 26.12 -37.54 9.49
C THR A 799 27.11 -36.37 9.44
N LEU A 800 27.45 -35.93 8.24
CA LEU A 800 28.30 -34.78 7.98
C LEU A 800 27.50 -33.72 7.24
N GLU A 801 27.56 -32.48 7.71
CA GLU A 801 26.90 -31.34 7.07
C GLU A 801 27.84 -30.70 6.05
N ILE A 802 27.35 -30.54 4.82
CA ILE A 802 27.96 -29.75 3.75
C ILE A 802 27.22 -28.42 3.63
N ASN A 803 27.96 -27.33 3.76
CA ASN A 803 27.50 -25.96 3.62
C ASN A 803 27.72 -25.50 2.18
N ILE A 804 26.70 -24.91 1.58
CA ILE A 804 26.77 -24.31 0.25
C ILE A 804 27.12 -22.82 0.43
N ASN A 805 28.11 -22.32 -0.30
CA ASN A 805 28.39 -20.89 -0.37
C ASN A 805 27.59 -20.26 -1.50
N ASN A 806 27.03 -19.08 -1.23
CA ASN A 806 26.32 -18.27 -2.22
C ASN A 806 27.28 -17.79 -3.33
N VAL A 807 26.89 -17.95 -4.59
CA VAL A 807 27.61 -17.43 -5.75
C VAL A 807 26.71 -16.46 -6.49
N ASN A 808 27.16 -15.23 -6.68
CA ASN A 808 26.35 -14.19 -7.32
C ASN A 808 25.83 -14.62 -8.71
N GLU A 809 24.52 -14.61 -8.90
CA GLU A 809 23.79 -14.74 -10.16
C GLU A 809 23.51 -13.37 -10.80
N ALA A 810 23.14 -13.36 -12.08
CA ALA A 810 22.72 -12.13 -12.72
C ALA A 810 21.25 -11.81 -12.36
N PRO A 811 20.87 -10.52 -12.28
CA PRO A 811 19.47 -10.17 -12.16
C PRO A 811 18.64 -10.76 -13.29
N PHE A 812 17.36 -11.02 -13.04
CA PHE A 812 16.47 -11.64 -14.04
C PHE A 812 15.27 -10.79 -14.41
N ASP A 813 14.97 -9.71 -13.66
CA ASP A 813 13.93 -8.76 -14.06
C ASP A 813 14.19 -7.34 -13.55
N ILE A 814 13.64 -6.34 -14.24
CA ILE A 814 13.53 -4.96 -13.76
C ILE A 814 12.06 -4.58 -13.80
N GLN A 815 11.58 -3.93 -12.75
CA GLN A 815 10.21 -3.46 -12.60
C GLN A 815 10.24 -1.96 -12.38
N ILE A 816 9.16 -1.29 -12.80
CA ILE A 816 8.93 0.12 -12.52
C ILE A 816 7.50 0.28 -11.99
N ASN A 817 7.34 0.99 -10.89
CA ASN A 817 6.03 1.11 -10.23
C ASN A 817 5.03 2.00 -11.00
N ASN A 818 5.52 2.89 -11.86
CA ASN A 818 4.71 3.71 -12.75
C ASN A 818 5.51 4.00 -14.03
N ASN A 819 4.85 3.90 -15.17
CA ASN A 819 5.44 4.12 -16.50
C ASN A 819 4.64 5.15 -17.30
N GLN A 820 3.99 6.09 -16.62
CA GLN A 820 3.19 7.13 -17.27
C GLN A 820 3.55 8.52 -16.75
N ILE A 821 3.55 9.52 -17.62
CA ILE A 821 3.89 10.91 -17.27
C ILE A 821 3.09 11.89 -18.12
N ASN A 822 2.66 13.01 -17.54
CA ASN A 822 1.98 14.07 -18.30
C ASN A 822 2.98 14.79 -19.22
N GLU A 823 2.57 15.19 -20.42
CA GLU A 823 3.46 15.81 -21.41
C GLU A 823 4.11 17.11 -20.95
N ASN A 824 3.40 17.92 -20.16
CA ASN A 824 3.91 19.19 -19.65
C ASN A 824 4.71 19.07 -18.33
N SER A 825 5.10 17.85 -17.95
CA SER A 825 5.86 17.60 -16.73
C SER A 825 7.23 18.27 -16.77
N SER A 826 7.60 18.98 -15.71
CA SER A 826 8.88 19.67 -15.60
C SER A 826 10.10 18.73 -15.60
N ASN A 827 11.28 19.27 -15.93
CA ASN A 827 12.54 18.54 -15.78
C ASN A 827 12.72 18.02 -14.35
N SER A 828 13.18 16.76 -14.23
CA SER A 828 13.34 16.00 -12.99
C SER A 828 12.04 15.55 -12.31
N SER A 829 10.87 15.69 -12.96
CA SER A 829 9.67 14.97 -12.53
C SER A 829 9.94 13.46 -12.56
N VAL A 830 9.60 12.79 -11.46
CA VAL A 830 9.75 11.34 -11.31
C VAL A 830 8.62 10.64 -12.05
N ILE A 831 8.98 9.71 -12.94
CA ILE A 831 8.03 8.88 -13.68
C ILE A 831 7.73 7.64 -12.85
N GLY A 832 8.78 6.95 -12.40
CA GLY A 832 8.64 5.77 -11.56
C GLY A 832 9.96 5.38 -10.92
N ILE A 833 9.84 4.52 -9.92
CA ILE A 833 10.94 3.96 -9.15
C ILE A 833 11.22 2.56 -9.68
N LEU A 834 12.48 2.32 -10.04
CA LEU A 834 13.00 1.05 -10.53
C LEU A 834 13.28 0.11 -9.36
N ASN A 835 12.86 -1.14 -9.53
CA ASN A 835 13.17 -2.27 -8.66
C ASN A 835 13.73 -3.41 -9.52
N THR A 836 14.73 -4.13 -9.03
CA THR A 836 15.34 -5.25 -9.76
C THR A 836 15.07 -6.53 -8.99
N LEU A 837 14.70 -7.59 -9.70
CA LEU A 837 14.56 -8.93 -9.13
C LEU A 837 15.81 -9.74 -9.45
N ASP A 838 16.37 -10.32 -8.39
CA ASP A 838 17.56 -11.15 -8.40
C ASP A 838 17.35 -12.33 -7.46
N LEU A 839 18.03 -13.43 -7.72
CA LEU A 839 18.06 -14.61 -6.86
C LEU A 839 18.91 -14.34 -5.62
N ASP A 840 19.95 -13.51 -5.76
CA ASP A 840 20.77 -13.04 -4.64
C ASP A 840 19.97 -12.07 -3.75
N GLY A 841 19.52 -12.57 -2.60
CA GLY A 841 18.84 -11.74 -1.62
C GLY A 841 19.72 -10.60 -1.09
N PHE A 842 19.19 -9.38 -1.06
CA PHE A 842 19.80 -8.16 -0.51
C PHE A 842 20.89 -7.46 -1.35
N ASP A 843 20.93 -7.72 -2.66
CA ASP A 843 21.86 -7.06 -3.56
C ASP A 843 21.55 -5.56 -3.80
N THR A 844 22.59 -4.79 -4.09
CA THR A 844 22.48 -3.37 -4.47
C THR A 844 22.68 -3.20 -5.97
N TYR A 845 21.79 -2.45 -6.62
CA TYR A 845 21.80 -2.31 -8.07
C TYR A 845 22.22 -0.92 -8.54
N LEU A 846 23.06 -0.88 -9.56
CA LEU A 846 23.37 0.31 -10.34
C LEU A 846 22.48 0.34 -11.60
N TYR A 847 21.68 1.39 -11.73
CA TYR A 847 20.78 1.59 -12.87
C TYR A 847 21.36 2.55 -13.90
N GLU A 848 21.30 2.16 -15.17
CA GLU A 848 21.74 2.98 -16.31
C GLU A 848 20.70 2.94 -17.44
N LEU A 849 20.60 4.03 -18.21
CA LEU A 849 19.83 4.03 -19.45
C LEU A 849 20.73 3.62 -20.61
N VAL A 850 20.40 2.49 -21.23
CA VAL A 850 20.98 2.07 -22.51
C VAL A 850 20.28 2.78 -23.67
N ASN A 851 19.00 3.11 -23.50
CA ASN A 851 18.24 3.98 -24.39
C ASN A 851 17.45 4.98 -23.54
N ASP A 852 17.75 6.27 -23.71
CA ASP A 852 17.16 7.41 -23.00
C ASP A 852 15.99 8.07 -23.75
N ALA A 853 15.49 7.39 -24.79
CA ALA A 853 14.48 7.89 -25.72
C ALA A 853 14.87 9.20 -26.43
N GLY A 854 16.16 9.37 -26.77
CA GLY A 854 16.66 10.56 -27.45
C GLY A 854 16.87 11.75 -26.50
N GLY A 855 17.29 11.48 -25.26
CA GLY A 855 17.54 12.48 -24.23
C GLY A 855 16.30 12.99 -23.49
N ARG A 856 15.15 12.29 -23.62
CA ARG A 856 13.90 12.64 -22.92
C ARG A 856 13.94 12.27 -21.45
N PHE A 857 14.62 11.17 -21.12
CA PHE A 857 14.63 10.61 -19.77
C PHE A 857 16.06 10.45 -19.23
N LYS A 858 16.17 10.42 -17.90
CA LYS A 858 17.41 10.15 -17.17
C LYS A 858 17.11 9.26 -15.96
N ILE A 859 18.14 8.64 -15.40
CA ILE A 859 18.04 7.92 -14.13
C ILE A 859 18.85 8.67 -13.06
N VAL A 860 18.27 8.82 -11.86
CA VAL A 860 18.93 9.37 -10.68
C VAL A 860 18.70 8.41 -9.51
N GLY A 861 19.76 7.74 -9.04
CA GLY A 861 19.60 6.63 -8.10
C GLY A 861 18.84 5.48 -8.75
N ASN A 862 17.64 5.18 -8.25
CA ASN A 862 16.70 4.23 -8.85
C ASN A 862 15.45 4.89 -9.43
N GLU A 863 15.43 6.21 -9.59
CA GLU A 863 14.28 6.93 -10.15
C GLU A 863 14.48 7.19 -11.64
N LEU A 864 13.52 6.78 -12.46
CA LEU A 864 13.40 7.25 -13.84
C LEU A 864 12.73 8.63 -13.83
N GLN A 865 13.40 9.64 -14.39
CA GLN A 865 12.97 11.03 -14.36
C GLN A 865 12.97 11.65 -15.76
N VAL A 866 12.21 12.73 -15.92
CA VAL A 866 12.25 13.59 -17.12
C VAL A 866 13.60 14.33 -17.18
N ALA A 867 14.31 14.20 -18.29
CA ALA A 867 15.55 14.92 -18.55
C ALA A 867 15.31 16.22 -19.32
N ASN A 868 14.42 16.20 -20.30
CA ASN A 868 14.05 17.36 -21.10
C ASN A 868 12.55 17.40 -21.40
N SER A 869 11.83 18.23 -20.66
CA SER A 869 10.38 18.41 -20.76
C SER A 869 9.92 18.96 -22.10
N SER A 870 10.77 19.68 -22.85
CA SER A 870 10.39 20.24 -24.16
C SER A 870 10.28 19.19 -25.27
N LEU A 871 10.57 17.92 -24.97
CA LEU A 871 10.50 16.79 -25.89
C LEU A 871 9.35 15.85 -25.57
N LEU A 872 8.56 16.16 -24.54
CA LEU A 872 7.34 15.45 -24.17
C LEU A 872 6.17 16.22 -24.77
N ASP A 873 5.49 15.60 -25.72
CA ASP A 873 4.42 16.17 -26.54
C ASP A 873 3.53 14.98 -26.97
N PHE A 874 2.32 14.92 -26.42
CA PHE A 874 1.38 13.82 -26.62
C PHE A 874 0.90 13.79 -28.07
N GLU A 875 0.66 14.97 -28.67
CA GLU A 875 0.22 15.15 -30.06
C GLU A 875 1.26 14.64 -31.06
N ASP A 876 2.55 14.72 -30.73
CA ASP A 876 3.63 14.13 -31.53
C ASP A 876 3.76 12.62 -31.30
N ASN A 877 3.89 12.19 -30.04
CA ASN A 877 4.03 10.77 -29.68
C ASN A 877 3.39 10.45 -28.31
N THR A 878 2.43 9.53 -28.30
CA THR A 878 1.72 9.11 -27.08
C THR A 878 2.55 8.19 -26.17
N SER A 879 3.72 7.74 -26.62
CA SER A 879 4.64 6.93 -25.79
C SER A 879 6.07 6.94 -26.31
N HIS A 880 7.01 6.58 -25.43
CA HIS A 880 8.43 6.47 -25.74
C HIS A 880 9.04 5.23 -25.08
N THR A 881 9.97 4.58 -25.78
CA THR A 881 10.66 3.40 -25.23
C THR A 881 11.96 3.79 -24.54
N VAL A 882 12.16 3.30 -23.32
CA VAL A 882 13.43 3.38 -22.59
C VAL A 882 13.97 1.98 -22.37
N ARG A 883 15.28 1.79 -22.44
CA ARG A 883 15.92 0.53 -22.08
C ARG A 883 16.82 0.76 -20.89
N VAL A 884 16.48 0.12 -19.79
CA VAL A 884 17.16 0.24 -18.50
C VAL A 884 18.03 -0.98 -18.30
N LYS A 885 19.26 -0.77 -17.85
CA LYS A 885 20.18 -1.80 -17.39
C LYS A 885 20.30 -1.72 -15.87
N ALA A 886 20.13 -2.85 -15.18
CA ALA A 886 20.46 -3.00 -13.78
C ALA A 886 21.72 -3.88 -13.68
N THR A 887 22.70 -3.43 -12.90
CA THR A 887 23.94 -4.17 -12.63
C THR A 887 24.05 -4.41 -11.14
N ASP A 888 24.24 -5.66 -10.73
CA ASP A 888 24.36 -6.09 -9.35
C ASP A 888 25.75 -5.78 -8.74
N ALA A 889 26.00 -6.24 -7.51
CA ALA A 889 27.30 -6.06 -6.87
C ALA A 889 28.41 -6.93 -7.48
N GLY A 890 28.04 -8.09 -8.05
CA GLY A 890 28.91 -9.01 -8.79
C GLY A 890 29.32 -8.54 -10.19
N SER A 891 28.83 -7.39 -10.65
CA SER A 891 28.99 -6.85 -12.00
C SER A 891 28.30 -7.65 -13.12
N LEU A 892 27.35 -8.51 -12.77
CA LEU A 892 26.42 -9.11 -13.74
C LEU A 892 25.23 -8.17 -13.93
N SER A 893 24.54 -8.29 -15.06
CA SER A 893 23.54 -7.28 -15.43
C SER A 893 22.41 -7.83 -16.28
N PHE A 894 21.25 -7.23 -16.09
CA PHE A 894 20.04 -7.45 -16.88
C PHE A 894 19.58 -6.16 -17.54
N GLU A 895 18.97 -6.27 -18.73
CA GLU A 895 18.37 -5.12 -19.42
C GLU A 895 16.90 -5.37 -19.71
N LYS A 896 16.06 -4.37 -19.44
CA LYS A 896 14.64 -4.40 -19.78
C LYS A 896 14.21 -3.13 -20.49
N THR A 897 13.33 -3.29 -21.47
CA THR A 897 12.71 -2.17 -22.17
C THR A 897 11.35 -1.86 -21.55
N PHE A 898 11.11 -0.59 -21.23
CA PHE A 898 9.82 -0.07 -20.77
C PHE A 898 9.24 0.86 -21.82
N SER A 899 7.92 0.80 -22.00
CA SER A 899 7.17 1.84 -22.72
C SER A 899 6.68 2.86 -21.69
N ILE A 900 7.08 4.11 -21.85
CA ILE A 900 6.64 5.24 -21.05
C ILE A 900 5.50 5.92 -21.79
N ALA A 901 4.29 5.83 -21.25
CA ALA A 901 3.13 6.48 -21.82
C ALA A 901 3.14 7.97 -21.47
N ILE A 902 2.90 8.81 -22.47
CA ILE A 902 2.67 10.24 -22.29
C ILE A 902 1.16 10.43 -22.11
N LYS A 903 0.76 11.16 -21.07
CA LYS A 903 -0.64 11.51 -20.83
C LYS A 903 -0.92 12.89 -21.38
N ASN A 904 -2.00 12.97 -22.17
CA ASN A 904 -2.51 14.21 -22.72
C ASN A 904 -2.90 15.18 -21.61
N VAL A 905 -2.58 16.46 -21.76
CA VAL A 905 -3.03 17.53 -20.87
C VAL A 905 -3.59 18.70 -21.68
N ASN A 906 -4.91 18.86 -21.66
CA ASN A 906 -5.63 19.91 -22.39
C ASN A 906 -4.92 21.29 -22.37
N GLU A 907 -4.53 21.77 -23.55
CA GLU A 907 -4.02 23.09 -23.85
C GLU A 907 -5.12 24.08 -24.25
N ALA A 908 -4.80 25.38 -24.20
CA ALA A 908 -5.74 26.39 -24.63
C ALA A 908 -5.77 26.51 -26.16
N PRO A 909 -6.94 26.81 -26.76
CA PRO A 909 -7.03 27.12 -28.18
C PRO A 909 -6.08 28.24 -28.60
N ILE A 910 -5.53 28.16 -29.82
CA ILE A 910 -4.51 29.11 -30.30
C ILE A 910 -5.01 30.09 -31.35
N ALA A 911 -6.10 29.78 -32.06
CA ALA A 911 -6.68 30.67 -33.06
C ALA A 911 -8.14 30.34 -33.36
N ILE A 912 -8.90 31.37 -33.76
CA ILE A 912 -10.23 31.24 -34.36
C ILE A 912 -10.11 31.62 -35.85
N GLN A 913 -10.72 30.83 -36.72
CA GLN A 913 -10.85 31.10 -38.14
C GLN A 913 -12.31 31.34 -38.49
N LEU A 914 -12.54 32.24 -39.43
CA LEU A 914 -13.86 32.62 -39.90
C LEU A 914 -13.95 32.32 -41.40
N SER A 915 -14.95 31.52 -41.81
CA SER A 915 -15.05 31.05 -43.21
C SER A 915 -15.32 32.14 -44.24
N ASN A 916 -15.93 33.25 -43.83
CA ASN A 916 -16.26 34.40 -44.65
C ASN A 916 -16.39 35.65 -43.75
N ASN A 917 -16.07 36.83 -44.25
CA ASN A 917 -16.11 38.05 -43.43
C ASN A 917 -16.86 39.18 -44.14
N SER A 918 -17.79 38.85 -45.03
CA SER A 918 -18.58 39.85 -45.76
C SER A 918 -20.05 39.47 -45.88
N ILE A 919 -20.92 40.47 -45.83
CA ILE A 919 -22.37 40.31 -45.94
C ILE A 919 -23.00 41.47 -46.72
N ASN A 920 -24.04 41.23 -47.51
CA ASN A 920 -24.78 42.30 -48.19
C ASN A 920 -25.62 43.10 -47.19
N GLU A 921 -25.78 44.40 -47.39
CA GLU A 921 -26.53 45.27 -46.47
C GLU A 921 -28.01 44.90 -46.30
N ASN A 922 -28.67 44.40 -47.35
CA ASN A 922 -30.08 44.00 -47.31
C ASN A 922 -30.32 42.56 -46.81
N SER A 923 -29.32 41.92 -46.20
CA SER A 923 -29.43 40.54 -45.73
C SER A 923 -30.43 40.42 -44.57
N SER A 924 -31.39 39.51 -44.68
CA SER A 924 -32.45 39.34 -43.67
C SER A 924 -31.95 38.72 -42.36
N ASN A 925 -32.71 38.90 -41.28
CA ASN A 925 -32.44 38.25 -39.99
C ASN A 925 -32.30 36.73 -40.13
N GLY A 926 -31.30 36.16 -39.48
CA GLY A 926 -30.96 34.74 -39.54
C GLY A 926 -30.07 34.34 -40.73
N THR A 927 -29.72 35.28 -41.62
CA THR A 927 -28.78 35.00 -42.72
C THR A 927 -27.43 34.56 -42.17
N LEU A 928 -26.93 33.41 -42.64
CA LEU A 928 -25.60 32.88 -42.33
C LEU A 928 -24.52 33.75 -42.98
N ILE A 929 -23.64 34.32 -42.18
CA ILE A 929 -22.48 35.10 -42.64
C ILE A 929 -21.29 34.16 -42.80
N ALA A 930 -21.01 33.36 -41.77
CA ALA A 930 -19.85 32.50 -41.72
C ALA A 930 -19.96 31.42 -40.64
N THR A 931 -19.06 30.46 -40.68
CA THR A 931 -18.87 29.44 -39.66
C THR A 931 -17.51 29.66 -38.99
N PHE A 932 -17.47 29.53 -37.67
CA PHE A 932 -16.24 29.53 -36.88
C PHE A 932 -15.61 28.14 -36.84
N THR A 933 -14.28 28.12 -36.91
CA THR A 933 -13.45 26.93 -36.63
C THR A 933 -12.30 27.34 -35.73
N THR A 934 -11.89 26.48 -34.82
CA THR A 934 -10.81 26.74 -33.87
C THR A 934 -9.61 25.88 -34.22
N THR A 935 -8.41 26.44 -34.06
CA THR A 935 -7.16 25.68 -34.08
C THR A 935 -6.75 25.46 -32.63
N ASP A 936 -6.57 24.20 -32.27
CA ASP A 936 -6.16 23.74 -30.96
C ASP A 936 -5.00 22.75 -31.09
N ALA A 937 -4.17 22.65 -30.06
CA ALA A 937 -3.12 21.64 -29.98
C ALA A 937 -3.75 20.25 -29.79
N ASP A 938 -4.70 20.14 -28.85
CA ASP A 938 -5.45 18.91 -28.60
C ASP A 938 -6.27 18.48 -29.82
N ARG A 939 -5.83 17.40 -30.46
CA ARG A 939 -6.47 16.94 -31.69
C ARG A 939 -7.84 16.32 -31.40
N ASN A 940 -8.86 16.83 -32.10
CA ASN A 940 -10.29 16.47 -31.95
C ASN A 940 -10.98 17.08 -30.74
N ASP A 941 -10.37 18.08 -30.10
CA ASP A 941 -11.03 18.79 -29.03
C ASP A 941 -12.26 19.57 -29.53
N SER A 942 -13.25 19.74 -28.66
CA SER A 942 -14.54 20.32 -29.03
C SER A 942 -14.65 21.76 -28.53
N HIS A 943 -15.07 22.67 -29.41
CA HIS A 943 -15.08 24.10 -29.09
C HIS A 943 -16.48 24.71 -29.10
N THR A 944 -16.72 25.56 -28.11
CA THR A 944 -17.88 26.46 -28.06
C THR A 944 -17.47 27.89 -28.43
N TYR A 945 -18.43 28.71 -28.89
CA TYR A 945 -18.16 30.08 -29.32
C TYR A 945 -19.10 31.06 -28.63
N THR A 946 -18.55 32.17 -28.14
CA THR A 946 -19.32 33.27 -27.53
C THR A 946 -18.96 34.58 -28.20
N LEU A 947 -19.97 35.38 -28.50
CA LEU A 947 -19.81 36.72 -29.06
C LEU A 947 -19.69 37.73 -27.90
N LEU A 948 -18.47 38.20 -27.64
CA LEU A 948 -18.19 39.18 -26.57
C LEU A 948 -18.52 40.61 -27.02
N ASN A 949 -18.33 40.89 -28.31
CA ASN A 949 -18.78 42.11 -28.96
C ASN A 949 -19.59 41.73 -30.21
N ASN A 950 -20.87 42.06 -30.18
CA ASN A 950 -21.85 41.73 -31.23
C ASN A 950 -22.15 42.90 -32.19
N ALA A 951 -21.30 43.93 -32.20
CA ALA A 951 -21.45 45.15 -32.99
C ALA A 951 -22.82 45.82 -32.80
N ASP A 952 -23.16 46.14 -31.55
CA ASP A 952 -24.43 46.77 -31.13
C ASP A 952 -25.68 45.95 -31.51
N GLY A 953 -25.59 44.63 -31.46
CA GLY A 953 -26.71 43.73 -31.75
C GLY A 953 -26.94 43.44 -33.24
N ARG A 954 -26.04 43.84 -34.13
CA ARG A 954 -26.11 43.52 -35.57
C ARG A 954 -25.95 42.03 -35.84
N PHE A 955 -25.09 41.36 -35.07
CA PHE A 955 -24.73 39.96 -35.29
C PHE A 955 -25.07 39.07 -34.09
N GLY A 956 -25.28 37.79 -34.36
CA GLY A 956 -25.52 36.76 -33.36
C GLY A 956 -24.76 35.47 -33.69
N ILE A 957 -24.71 34.55 -32.73
CA ILE A 957 -24.15 33.21 -32.92
C ILE A 957 -25.25 32.18 -32.68
N VAL A 958 -25.35 31.20 -33.59
CA VAL A 958 -26.12 29.96 -33.39
C VAL A 958 -25.15 28.79 -33.60
N ASN A 959 -24.90 28.02 -32.54
CA ASN A 959 -23.86 26.99 -32.51
C ASN A 959 -22.47 27.58 -32.86
N ASN A 960 -21.89 27.20 -34.01
CA ASN A 960 -20.64 27.74 -34.53
C ASN A 960 -20.84 28.70 -35.70
N GLN A 961 -22.06 29.18 -35.94
CA GLN A 961 -22.40 30.01 -37.09
C GLN A 961 -22.63 31.47 -36.67
N LEU A 962 -21.93 32.39 -37.34
CA LEU A 962 -22.18 33.82 -37.28
C LEU A 962 -23.37 34.17 -38.19
N ILE A 963 -24.38 34.82 -37.64
CA ILE A 963 -25.61 35.19 -38.35
C ILE A 963 -25.93 36.68 -38.21
N VAL A 964 -26.77 37.19 -39.12
CA VAL A 964 -27.41 38.51 -38.97
C VAL A 964 -28.48 38.42 -37.88
N ALA A 965 -28.34 39.22 -36.82
CA ALA A 965 -29.32 39.30 -35.73
C ALA A 965 -30.35 40.42 -35.95
N ASN A 966 -29.95 41.53 -36.55
CA ASN A 966 -30.84 42.64 -36.88
C ASN A 966 -30.45 43.33 -38.21
N SER A 967 -31.20 43.00 -39.27
CA SER A 967 -30.99 43.49 -40.64
C SER A 967 -31.25 44.97 -40.80
N ALA A 968 -32.10 45.59 -39.96
CA ALA A 968 -32.35 47.03 -40.00
C ALA A 968 -31.14 47.88 -39.58
N LEU A 969 -30.10 47.25 -39.02
CA LEU A 969 -28.86 47.89 -38.59
C LEU A 969 -27.69 47.68 -39.58
N LEU A 970 -27.92 46.96 -40.68
CA LEU A 970 -26.96 46.75 -41.76
C LEU A 970 -27.24 47.75 -42.89
N ASP A 971 -26.35 48.73 -43.02
CA ASP A 971 -26.44 49.82 -43.98
C ASP A 971 -24.99 50.22 -44.34
N PHE A 972 -24.62 50.06 -45.61
CA PHE A 972 -23.27 50.33 -46.09
C PHE A 972 -22.92 51.81 -46.02
N GLU A 973 -23.87 52.70 -46.37
CA GLU A 973 -23.72 54.15 -46.35
C GLU A 973 -23.46 54.68 -44.93
N GLN A 974 -23.95 53.98 -43.90
CA GLN A 974 -23.64 54.30 -42.51
C GLN A 974 -22.26 53.78 -42.09
N ASN A 975 -22.01 52.48 -42.27
CA ASN A 975 -20.74 51.86 -41.91
C ASN A 975 -20.39 50.70 -42.85
N THR A 976 -19.25 50.82 -43.52
CA THR A 976 -18.76 49.79 -44.45
C THR A 976 -18.27 48.49 -43.78
N ASN A 977 -18.07 48.50 -42.46
CA ASN A 977 -17.62 47.34 -41.71
C ASN A 977 -17.93 47.44 -40.20
N HIS A 978 -17.82 46.31 -39.52
CA HIS A 978 -18.05 46.18 -38.09
C HIS A 978 -17.08 45.19 -37.46
N ILE A 979 -16.50 45.55 -36.31
CA ILE A 979 -15.65 44.65 -35.54
C ILE A 979 -16.50 43.84 -34.57
N ILE A 980 -16.31 42.53 -34.59
CA ILE A 980 -16.81 41.60 -33.58
C ILE A 980 -15.64 41.00 -32.80
N THR A 981 -15.89 40.64 -31.55
CA THR A 981 -14.93 39.90 -30.69
C THR A 981 -15.56 38.57 -30.33
N VAL A 982 -14.86 37.49 -30.64
CA VAL A 982 -15.33 36.12 -30.46
C VAL A 982 -14.40 35.42 -29.50
N ARG A 983 -14.96 34.73 -28.51
CA ARG A 983 -14.24 33.79 -27.64
C ARG A 983 -14.54 32.37 -28.08
N THR A 984 -13.52 31.55 -28.22
CA THR A 984 -13.66 30.10 -28.26
C THR A 984 -13.25 29.50 -26.90
N GLN A 985 -13.95 28.46 -26.47
CA GLN A 985 -13.65 27.71 -25.26
C GLN A 985 -13.64 26.22 -25.58
N ASP A 986 -12.58 25.54 -25.17
CA ASP A 986 -12.38 24.10 -25.30
C ASP A 986 -13.19 23.32 -24.23
N ILE A 987 -13.02 21.99 -24.17
CA ILE A 987 -13.74 21.15 -23.16
C ILE A 987 -13.14 21.28 -21.75
N GLY A 988 -11.83 21.57 -21.64
CA GLY A 988 -11.14 21.84 -20.38
C GLY A 988 -11.49 23.19 -19.75
N GLY A 989 -12.20 24.05 -20.47
CA GLY A 989 -12.62 25.38 -20.06
C GLY A 989 -11.61 26.50 -20.34
N LEU A 990 -10.48 26.21 -20.99
CA LEU A 990 -9.51 27.23 -21.44
C LEU A 990 -10.04 27.95 -22.68
N THR A 991 -9.57 29.18 -22.90
CA THR A 991 -10.22 30.10 -23.84
C THR A 991 -9.24 30.91 -24.67
N HIS A 992 -9.64 31.22 -25.91
CA HIS A 992 -8.97 32.16 -26.79
C HIS A 992 -9.94 33.20 -27.36
N GLU A 993 -9.48 34.44 -27.52
CA GLU A 993 -10.30 35.54 -28.03
C GLU A 993 -9.68 36.15 -29.27
N GLN A 994 -10.51 36.39 -30.29
CA GLN A 994 -10.07 36.97 -31.55
C GLN A 994 -11.08 37.99 -32.08
N ASN A 995 -10.55 39.08 -32.65
CA ASN A 995 -11.35 40.10 -33.32
C ASN A 995 -11.47 39.78 -34.81
N PHE A 996 -12.68 39.92 -35.35
CA PHE A 996 -12.95 39.83 -36.78
C PHE A 996 -13.60 41.11 -37.30
N ASN A 997 -13.20 41.53 -38.48
CA ASN A 997 -13.85 42.64 -39.18
C ASN A 997 -14.84 42.07 -40.21
N ILE A 998 -16.13 42.36 -40.02
CA ILE A 998 -17.21 41.96 -40.93
C ILE A 998 -17.51 43.12 -41.86
N ASN A 999 -17.23 42.93 -43.14
CA ASN A 999 -17.44 43.92 -44.18
C ASN A 999 -18.89 43.89 -44.66
N VAL A 1000 -19.51 45.07 -44.80
CA VAL A 1000 -20.80 45.21 -45.45
C VAL A 1000 -20.53 45.45 -46.94
N ILE A 1001 -21.25 44.74 -47.81
CA ILE A 1001 -21.18 44.90 -49.26
C ILE A 1001 -22.34 45.81 -49.69
N ASN A 1002 -22.00 46.92 -50.34
CA ASN A 1002 -22.94 47.83 -50.97
C ASN A 1002 -23.69 47.14 -52.12
N LEU A 1003 -25.01 47.25 -52.11
CA LEU A 1003 -25.90 46.96 -53.23
C LEU A 1003 -26.52 48.27 -53.74
N LYS A 1004 -26.67 48.39 -55.05
CA LYS A 1004 -27.15 49.64 -55.66
C LYS A 1004 -28.68 49.77 -55.56
N GLU A 1005 -29.16 50.96 -55.19
CA GLU A 1005 -30.59 51.25 -54.92
C GLU A 1005 -31.21 52.30 -55.88
N ILE A 1006 -32.54 52.24 -56.10
CA ILE A 1006 -33.35 53.15 -56.95
C ILE A 1006 -34.51 53.73 -56.12
N ASP A 1007 -34.82 55.03 -56.29
CA ASP A 1007 -35.85 55.76 -55.52
C ASP A 1007 -36.50 56.84 -56.41
N LEU A 1008 -37.80 56.76 -56.74
CA LEU A 1008 -38.51 57.71 -57.62
C LEU A 1008 -39.39 58.70 -56.86
N VAL A 1009 -39.05 59.99 -56.96
CA VAL A 1009 -39.76 61.07 -56.27
C VAL A 1009 -40.48 61.98 -57.28
N PRO A 1010 -41.83 62.02 -57.33
CA PRO A 1010 -42.60 62.90 -58.21
C PRO A 1010 -42.79 64.29 -57.58
N ASN A 1011 -42.87 65.32 -58.44
CA ASN A 1011 -43.11 66.69 -58.04
C ASN A 1011 -43.93 67.45 -59.10
N ILE A 1012 -45.04 68.08 -58.71
CA ILE A 1012 -45.82 68.92 -59.64
C ILE A 1012 -45.11 70.26 -59.82
N THR A 1013 -44.69 70.58 -61.04
CA THR A 1013 -43.84 71.74 -61.33
C THR A 1013 -44.65 72.95 -61.80
N LYS A 1014 -45.68 72.76 -62.63
CA LYS A 1014 -46.58 73.84 -63.06
C LYS A 1014 -48.04 73.40 -63.14
N LEU A 1015 -48.94 74.37 -62.97
CA LEU A 1015 -50.34 74.24 -63.34
C LEU A 1015 -50.86 75.55 -63.96
N ASN A 1016 -51.49 75.48 -65.13
CA ASN A 1016 -51.91 76.63 -65.94
C ASN A 1016 -50.77 77.63 -66.19
N GLU A 1017 -49.59 77.11 -66.55
CA GLU A 1017 -48.36 77.89 -66.74
C GLU A 1017 -47.83 78.60 -65.48
N ILE A 1018 -48.45 78.38 -64.31
CA ILE A 1018 -48.02 78.92 -63.02
C ILE A 1018 -47.10 77.91 -62.33
N PRO A 1019 -45.85 78.27 -61.98
CA PRO A 1019 -44.98 77.42 -61.17
C PRO A 1019 -45.58 77.15 -59.79
N ILE A 1020 -45.62 75.89 -59.38
CA ILE A 1020 -46.16 75.53 -58.07
C ILE A 1020 -45.06 75.67 -57.02
N THR A 1021 -45.38 76.40 -55.94
CA THR A 1021 -44.58 76.42 -54.71
C THR A 1021 -45.46 75.99 -53.54
N SER A 1022 -44.85 75.41 -52.51
CA SER A 1022 -45.56 74.83 -51.36
C SER A 1022 -46.61 75.81 -50.78
N GLY A 1023 -47.86 75.35 -50.69
CA GLY A 1023 -49.00 76.12 -50.15
C GLY A 1023 -49.80 76.97 -51.15
N THR A 1024 -49.51 76.90 -52.45
CA THR A 1024 -50.27 77.63 -53.49
C THR A 1024 -51.67 77.02 -53.68
N ILE A 1025 -52.76 77.78 -53.51
CA ILE A 1025 -54.12 77.33 -53.87
C ILE A 1025 -54.48 77.93 -55.24
N LEU A 1026 -54.75 77.08 -56.22
CA LEU A 1026 -55.06 77.49 -57.59
C LEU A 1026 -56.57 77.41 -57.86
N ARG A 1027 -57.10 78.42 -58.54
CA ARG A 1027 -58.52 78.51 -58.93
C ARG A 1027 -58.69 78.14 -60.40
N ALA A 1028 -59.72 77.37 -60.71
CA ALA A 1028 -60.12 77.04 -62.07
C ALA A 1028 -61.65 77.10 -62.20
N THR A 1029 -62.16 77.21 -63.43
CA THR A 1029 -63.61 77.17 -63.69
C THR A 1029 -63.99 75.83 -64.34
N SER A 1030 -65.14 75.27 -63.96
CA SER A 1030 -65.63 74.01 -64.52
C SER A 1030 -65.82 74.12 -66.03
N GLY A 1031 -65.44 73.10 -66.79
CA GLY A 1031 -65.47 73.15 -68.27
C GLY A 1031 -64.19 73.69 -68.94
N ASP A 1032 -63.32 74.41 -68.21
CA ASP A 1032 -62.04 74.90 -68.72
C ASP A 1032 -61.02 73.76 -68.87
N ILE A 1033 -59.98 74.03 -69.67
CA ILE A 1033 -58.81 73.17 -69.79
C ILE A 1033 -57.75 73.68 -68.84
N ILE A 1034 -57.30 72.84 -67.92
CA ILE A 1034 -56.12 73.09 -67.09
C ILE A 1034 -54.89 72.40 -67.69
N SER A 1035 -53.73 73.05 -67.65
CA SER A 1035 -52.46 72.48 -68.13
C SER A 1035 -51.59 72.07 -66.94
N LEU A 1036 -51.28 70.78 -66.79
CA LEU A 1036 -50.47 70.19 -65.72
C LEU A 1036 -49.06 69.88 -66.22
N GLU A 1037 -48.03 70.23 -65.45
CA GLU A 1037 -46.66 69.74 -65.65
C GLU A 1037 -46.11 69.15 -64.35
N TRP A 1038 -45.39 68.03 -64.43
CA TRP A 1038 -44.71 67.40 -63.31
C TRP A 1038 -43.37 66.82 -63.73
N ASP A 1039 -42.47 66.70 -62.76
CA ASP A 1039 -41.20 66.02 -62.91
C ASP A 1039 -41.15 64.81 -61.97
N VAL A 1040 -40.46 63.75 -62.37
CA VAL A 1040 -40.09 62.66 -61.47
C VAL A 1040 -38.58 62.52 -61.47
N LYS A 1041 -37.99 62.47 -60.28
CA LYS A 1041 -36.56 62.34 -60.06
C LYS A 1041 -36.23 60.94 -59.56
N ASN A 1042 -35.28 60.26 -60.19
CA ASN A 1042 -34.61 59.14 -59.56
C ASN A 1042 -33.61 59.69 -58.52
N ALA A 1043 -34.02 59.75 -57.27
CA ALA A 1043 -33.19 60.15 -56.14
C ALA A 1043 -32.21 59.04 -55.69
N GLY A 1044 -32.34 57.82 -56.22
CA GLY A 1044 -31.46 56.68 -55.95
C GLY A 1044 -30.08 56.75 -56.63
N ALA A 1045 -29.27 55.72 -56.43
CA ALA A 1045 -27.89 55.61 -56.90
C ALA A 1045 -27.75 54.81 -58.22
N ASP A 1046 -28.78 54.07 -58.64
CA ASP A 1046 -28.77 53.30 -59.89
C ASP A 1046 -29.82 53.77 -60.91
N THR A 1047 -29.72 53.27 -62.13
CA THR A 1047 -30.63 53.56 -63.25
C THR A 1047 -31.83 52.61 -63.23
N THR A 1048 -33.06 53.11 -63.35
CA THR A 1048 -34.23 52.21 -63.49
C THR A 1048 -34.09 51.40 -64.78
N LEU A 1049 -34.36 50.09 -64.75
CA LEU A 1049 -34.23 49.21 -65.92
C LEU A 1049 -35.58 48.76 -66.49
N ASP A 1050 -36.66 48.98 -65.74
CA ASP A 1050 -38.00 48.53 -66.05
C ASP A 1050 -38.91 49.67 -66.55
N THR A 1051 -40.11 49.31 -66.99
CA THR A 1051 -41.18 50.24 -67.37
C THR A 1051 -42.09 50.53 -66.19
N TRP A 1052 -42.38 51.79 -65.89
CA TRP A 1052 -43.34 52.20 -64.88
C TRP A 1052 -44.40 53.13 -65.46
N VAL A 1053 -45.42 53.44 -64.67
CA VAL A 1053 -46.50 54.33 -65.08
C VAL A 1053 -46.77 55.41 -64.04
N ASP A 1054 -47.01 56.63 -64.51
CA ASP A 1054 -47.53 57.71 -63.71
C ASP A 1054 -49.05 57.76 -63.87
N ARG A 1055 -49.80 57.79 -62.76
CA ARG A 1055 -51.27 57.94 -62.77
C ARG A 1055 -51.71 59.25 -62.18
N ILE A 1056 -52.60 59.92 -62.91
CA ILE A 1056 -53.16 61.22 -62.55
C ILE A 1056 -54.62 61.04 -62.14
N TYR A 1057 -54.98 61.57 -60.97
CA TYR A 1057 -56.33 61.54 -60.43
C TYR A 1057 -56.80 62.94 -60.06
N LEU A 1058 -58.09 63.23 -60.22
CA LEU A 1058 -58.76 64.42 -59.70
C LEU A 1058 -59.84 63.98 -58.72
N SER A 1059 -59.56 64.06 -57.43
CA SER A 1059 -60.43 63.54 -56.37
C SER A 1059 -61.02 64.64 -55.48
N ASP A 1060 -62.11 64.31 -54.81
CA ASP A 1060 -62.67 65.07 -53.69
C ASP A 1060 -61.94 64.80 -52.36
N ALA A 1061 -61.22 63.68 -52.25
CA ALA A 1061 -60.58 63.25 -51.02
C ALA A 1061 -59.26 64.02 -50.77
N PRO A 1062 -59.04 64.61 -49.58
CA PRO A 1062 -57.75 65.14 -49.17
C PRO A 1062 -56.72 64.01 -48.91
N PRO A 1063 -55.42 64.33 -48.84
CA PRO A 1063 -54.33 63.34 -48.87
C PRO A 1063 -54.44 62.27 -47.80
N GLU A 1064 -54.93 62.62 -46.61
CA GLU A 1064 -55.04 61.71 -45.46
C GLU A 1064 -56.10 60.61 -45.66
N THR A 1065 -56.98 60.78 -46.65
CA THR A 1065 -58.10 59.85 -46.94
C THR A 1065 -58.14 59.41 -48.40
N PHE A 1066 -57.15 59.81 -49.19
CA PHE A 1066 -57.11 59.52 -50.61
C PHE A 1066 -56.85 58.03 -50.84
N THR A 1067 -57.71 57.41 -51.63
CA THR A 1067 -57.53 56.04 -52.13
C THR A 1067 -57.74 56.04 -53.64
N PRO A 1068 -56.75 55.61 -54.44
CA PRO A 1068 -56.87 55.58 -55.90
C PRO A 1068 -58.08 54.75 -56.33
N ASN A 1069 -58.98 55.34 -57.11
CA ASN A 1069 -60.18 54.69 -57.60
C ASN A 1069 -60.51 55.14 -59.03
N ASN A 1070 -61.27 54.32 -59.77
CA ASN A 1070 -61.54 54.58 -61.20
C ASN A 1070 -62.44 55.80 -61.47
N ASN A 1071 -63.21 56.30 -60.49
CA ASN A 1071 -64.10 57.44 -60.70
C ASN A 1071 -63.35 58.77 -60.74
N ASP A 1072 -62.21 58.84 -60.06
CA ASP A 1072 -61.35 60.01 -59.97
C ASP A 1072 -60.20 59.97 -60.99
N PHE A 1073 -60.04 58.86 -61.72
CA PHE A 1073 -58.94 58.65 -62.66
C PHE A 1073 -59.05 59.55 -63.90
N ILE A 1074 -57.96 60.25 -64.22
CA ILE A 1074 -57.89 61.12 -65.39
C ILE A 1074 -57.11 60.45 -66.52
N LYS A 1075 -55.87 60.01 -66.24
CA LYS A 1075 -54.97 59.47 -67.26
C LYS A 1075 -53.82 58.67 -66.63
N GLU A 1076 -53.30 57.72 -67.40
CA GLU A 1076 -52.05 57.02 -67.15
C GLU A 1076 -51.02 57.39 -68.22
N VAL A 1077 -49.78 57.61 -67.81
CA VAL A 1077 -48.63 57.90 -68.67
C VAL A 1077 -47.58 56.81 -68.46
N THR A 1078 -47.27 56.06 -69.51
CA THR A 1078 -46.28 54.97 -69.45
C THR A 1078 -44.89 55.47 -69.79
N HIS A 1079 -43.93 55.16 -68.92
CA HIS A 1079 -42.52 55.47 -69.10
C HIS A 1079 -41.74 54.22 -69.50
N THR A 1080 -40.89 54.39 -70.51
CA THR A 1080 -40.04 53.33 -71.06
C THR A 1080 -38.63 53.87 -71.25
N GLY A 1081 -37.60 53.08 -70.95
CA GLY A 1081 -36.22 53.42 -71.29
C GLY A 1081 -35.32 53.89 -70.15
N GLY A 1082 -35.69 53.63 -68.89
CA GLY A 1082 -34.82 53.78 -67.73
C GLY A 1082 -34.45 55.22 -67.34
N LEU A 1083 -34.62 55.58 -66.07
CA LEU A 1083 -34.25 56.89 -65.53
C LEU A 1083 -32.91 56.76 -64.80
N VAL A 1084 -31.88 57.38 -65.34
CA VAL A 1084 -30.51 57.34 -64.78
C VAL A 1084 -30.51 57.91 -63.35
N ALA A 1085 -29.69 57.34 -62.48
CA ALA A 1085 -29.49 57.81 -61.11
C ALA A 1085 -29.29 59.34 -61.05
N LYS A 1086 -29.95 59.98 -60.07
CA LYS A 1086 -29.92 61.42 -59.81
C LYS A 1086 -30.45 62.31 -60.95
N THR A 1087 -31.06 61.73 -61.98
CA THR A 1087 -31.68 62.49 -63.08
C THR A 1087 -33.21 62.55 -62.94
N SER A 1088 -33.84 63.43 -63.72
CA SER A 1088 -35.29 63.64 -63.73
C SER A 1088 -35.83 63.62 -65.15
N TYR A 1089 -37.10 63.24 -65.31
CA TYR A 1089 -37.88 63.53 -66.51
C TYR A 1089 -39.02 64.50 -66.18
N SER A 1090 -39.56 65.15 -67.21
CA SER A 1090 -40.69 66.08 -67.13
C SER A 1090 -41.79 65.64 -68.07
N GLU A 1091 -43.04 65.74 -67.64
CA GLU A 1091 -44.24 65.44 -68.43
C GLU A 1091 -45.29 66.54 -68.31
N GLY A 1092 -46.21 66.57 -69.29
CA GLY A 1092 -47.27 67.57 -69.33
C GLY A 1092 -48.61 67.02 -69.85
N LEU A 1093 -49.72 67.46 -69.24
CA LEU A 1093 -51.06 67.03 -69.59
C LEU A 1093 -52.08 68.17 -69.52
N ASN A 1094 -52.80 68.39 -70.63
CA ASN A 1094 -53.98 69.26 -70.64
C ASN A 1094 -55.23 68.45 -70.22
N ILE A 1095 -55.84 68.84 -69.12
CA ILE A 1095 -57.01 68.19 -68.53
C ILE A 1095 -58.22 69.10 -68.72
N LYS A 1096 -59.25 68.62 -69.43
CA LYS A 1096 -60.53 69.34 -69.50
C LYS A 1096 -61.35 69.03 -68.25
N LEU A 1097 -61.61 70.05 -67.43
CA LEU A 1097 -62.44 69.91 -66.25
C LEU A 1097 -63.90 69.61 -66.66
N PRO A 1098 -64.56 68.60 -66.05
CA PRO A 1098 -65.99 68.39 -66.25
C PRO A 1098 -66.81 69.66 -65.97
N ILE A 1099 -67.86 69.91 -66.74
CA ILE A 1099 -68.64 71.15 -66.62
C ILE A 1099 -69.47 71.21 -65.31
N ASN A 1100 -69.69 70.06 -64.67
CA ASN A 1100 -70.56 69.90 -63.51
C ASN A 1100 -69.81 69.76 -62.17
N ILE A 1101 -68.47 69.90 -62.14
CA ILE A 1101 -67.71 69.83 -60.88
C ILE A 1101 -67.47 71.23 -60.31
N SER A 1102 -67.52 71.35 -58.98
CA SER A 1102 -67.16 72.57 -58.25
C SER A 1102 -66.69 72.23 -56.83
N GLY A 1103 -66.14 73.21 -56.13
CA GLY A 1103 -65.58 73.06 -54.78
C GLY A 1103 -64.09 72.71 -54.78
N THR A 1104 -63.59 72.36 -53.61
CA THR A 1104 -62.21 71.89 -53.41
C THR A 1104 -62.03 70.53 -54.07
N LYS A 1105 -61.05 70.40 -54.97
CA LYS A 1105 -60.56 69.13 -55.51
C LYS A 1105 -59.06 68.99 -55.24
N TYR A 1106 -58.55 67.78 -55.35
CA TYR A 1106 -57.13 67.46 -55.23
C TYR A 1106 -56.67 66.71 -56.48
N LEU A 1107 -55.62 67.21 -57.10
CA LEU A 1107 -54.95 66.58 -58.22
C LEU A 1107 -53.80 65.76 -57.68
N TYR A 1108 -53.85 64.44 -57.84
CA TYR A 1108 -52.79 63.52 -57.42
C TYR A 1108 -52.01 63.01 -58.62
N ILE A 1109 -50.70 62.89 -58.45
CA ILE A 1109 -49.82 62.15 -59.34
C ILE A 1109 -49.15 61.06 -58.51
N ILE A 1110 -49.33 59.81 -58.94
CA ILE A 1110 -48.68 58.65 -58.36
C ILE A 1110 -47.69 58.14 -59.38
N THR A 1111 -46.39 58.23 -59.09
CA THR A 1111 -45.36 57.59 -59.90
C THR A 1111 -45.20 56.13 -59.48
N ASP A 1112 -44.70 55.32 -60.40
CA ASP A 1112 -44.67 53.86 -60.32
C ASP A 1112 -45.97 53.25 -59.76
N ALA A 1113 -47.11 53.67 -60.30
CA ALA A 1113 -48.43 53.29 -59.76
C ALA A 1113 -48.75 51.78 -59.87
N ASN A 1114 -47.89 51.00 -60.53
CA ASN A 1114 -47.97 49.54 -60.62
C ASN A 1114 -46.91 48.82 -59.76
N ASN A 1115 -46.07 49.55 -59.01
CA ASN A 1115 -44.97 49.02 -58.21
C ASN A 1115 -44.02 48.14 -59.05
N SER A 1116 -43.68 48.63 -60.25
CA SER A 1116 -42.88 47.94 -61.26
C SER A 1116 -41.39 48.24 -61.14
N VAL A 1117 -40.99 49.29 -60.41
CA VAL A 1117 -39.61 49.57 -60.03
C VAL A 1117 -39.40 49.10 -58.59
N ASN A 1118 -38.31 48.36 -58.35
CA ASN A 1118 -38.02 47.81 -57.03
C ASN A 1118 -37.35 48.87 -56.15
N GLU A 1119 -38.16 49.60 -55.39
CA GLU A 1119 -37.74 50.67 -54.48
C GLU A 1119 -37.66 50.16 -53.03
N LEU A 1120 -36.65 50.58 -52.27
CA LEU A 1120 -36.29 50.00 -50.97
C LEU A 1120 -37.11 50.47 -49.76
N ASN A 1121 -38.31 51.02 -49.97
CA ASN A 1121 -39.22 51.45 -48.89
C ASN A 1121 -40.53 50.66 -48.86
N ASN A 1122 -40.44 49.34 -49.05
CA ASN A 1122 -41.60 48.46 -49.15
C ASN A 1122 -42.30 48.12 -47.82
N THR A 1123 -42.03 48.83 -46.70
CA THR A 1123 -42.84 48.61 -45.48
C THR A 1123 -43.30 49.80 -44.64
N GLU A 1124 -42.97 51.09 -44.86
CA GLU A 1124 -43.59 52.13 -43.99
C GLU A 1124 -43.75 53.57 -44.51
N ASP A 1125 -43.37 53.94 -45.75
CA ASP A 1125 -43.60 55.30 -46.30
C ASP A 1125 -44.09 55.28 -47.76
N ALA A 1126 -45.37 54.94 -47.98
CA ALA A 1126 -46.03 55.10 -49.29
C ALA A 1126 -46.17 56.58 -49.74
N GLU A 1127 -45.65 57.53 -48.97
CA GLU A 1127 -45.77 58.97 -49.18
C GLU A 1127 -44.78 59.53 -50.21
N GLN A 1128 -43.71 58.79 -50.58
CA GLN A 1128 -42.67 59.33 -51.48
C GLN A 1128 -43.00 59.20 -52.97
N ASN A 1129 -43.89 58.28 -53.37
CA ASN A 1129 -44.27 58.07 -54.78
C ASN A 1129 -45.54 58.83 -55.18
N ILE A 1130 -46.09 59.64 -54.28
CA ILE A 1130 -47.31 60.40 -54.50
C ILE A 1130 -47.07 61.88 -54.23
N VAL A 1131 -47.52 62.72 -55.15
CA VAL A 1131 -47.57 64.17 -54.96
C VAL A 1131 -48.97 64.66 -55.26
N PHE A 1132 -49.41 65.69 -54.56
CA PHE A 1132 -50.75 66.25 -54.74
C PHE A 1132 -50.75 67.78 -54.79
N GLN A 1133 -51.77 68.33 -55.43
CA GLN A 1133 -52.04 69.75 -55.47
C GLN A 1133 -53.53 70.02 -55.25
N GLN A 1134 -53.84 70.90 -54.29
CA GLN A 1134 -55.20 71.35 -54.04
C GLN A 1134 -55.65 72.37 -55.11
N LEU A 1135 -56.89 72.23 -55.57
CA LEU A 1135 -57.58 73.04 -56.57
C LEU A 1135 -58.92 73.55 -56.05
N GLN A 1136 -59.24 74.81 -56.33
CA GLN A 1136 -60.55 75.40 -56.08
C GLN A 1136 -61.29 75.56 -57.41
N ILE A 1137 -62.37 74.81 -57.62
CA ILE A 1137 -63.11 74.84 -58.88
C ILE A 1137 -64.44 75.58 -58.72
N GLU A 1138 -64.62 76.65 -59.49
CA GLU A 1138 -65.86 77.42 -59.55
C GLU A 1138 -66.72 76.93 -60.72
N LEU A 1139 -68.04 76.86 -60.54
CA LEU A 1139 -68.95 76.37 -61.57
C LEU A 1139 -69.08 77.41 -62.71
N ALA A 1140 -68.91 77.02 -63.97
CA ALA A 1140 -69.16 77.91 -65.10
C ALA A 1140 -70.62 78.41 -65.11
N PRO A 1141 -70.87 79.68 -65.48
CA PRO A 1141 -72.23 80.22 -65.52
C PRO A 1141 -73.09 79.47 -66.55
N TYR A 1142 -74.15 78.81 -66.09
CA TYR A 1142 -75.17 78.22 -66.97
C TYR A 1142 -75.95 79.31 -67.71
N ALA A 1143 -76.33 79.06 -68.96
CA ALA A 1143 -77.21 79.96 -69.69
C ALA A 1143 -78.66 79.84 -69.17
N ASP A 1144 -79.22 80.93 -68.68
CA ASP A 1144 -80.63 81.01 -68.26
C ASP A 1144 -81.53 81.34 -69.46
N LEU A 1145 -82.60 80.55 -69.65
CA LEU A 1145 -83.47 80.57 -70.81
C LEU A 1145 -84.91 80.86 -70.37
N ALA A 1146 -85.48 81.99 -70.80
CA ALA A 1146 -86.88 82.34 -70.52
C ALA A 1146 -87.71 82.45 -71.80
N VAL A 1147 -88.97 82.03 -71.72
CA VAL A 1147 -89.94 82.21 -72.82
C VAL A 1147 -90.29 83.70 -72.90
N SER A 1148 -89.85 84.38 -73.96
CA SER A 1148 -89.93 85.84 -74.08
C SER A 1148 -91.11 86.33 -74.91
N ASN A 1149 -91.78 85.45 -75.65
CA ASN A 1149 -93.02 85.78 -76.35
C ASN A 1149 -93.81 84.50 -76.63
N VAL A 1150 -95.13 84.57 -76.46
CA VAL A 1150 -96.06 83.50 -76.84
C VAL A 1150 -97.14 84.13 -77.71
N THR A 1151 -97.29 83.65 -78.94
CA THR A 1151 -98.33 84.10 -79.86
C THR A 1151 -99.34 82.97 -80.09
N ALA A 1152 -100.61 83.27 -79.82
CA ALA A 1152 -101.75 82.43 -80.14
C ALA A 1152 -102.88 83.29 -80.76
N PRO A 1153 -103.71 82.74 -81.66
CA PRO A 1153 -104.86 83.45 -82.24
C PRO A 1153 -105.86 83.88 -81.15
N ILE A 1154 -106.31 85.14 -81.21
CA ILE A 1154 -107.18 85.76 -80.18
C ILE A 1154 -108.62 85.18 -80.19
N LEU A 1155 -109.02 84.49 -81.25
CA LEU A 1155 -110.28 83.77 -81.36
C LEU A 1155 -110.16 82.63 -82.38
N THR A 1156 -110.53 81.42 -82.01
CA THR A 1156 -110.66 80.26 -82.91
C THR A 1156 -112.01 79.60 -82.65
N ILE A 1157 -112.85 79.42 -83.68
CA ILE A 1157 -114.16 78.76 -83.55
C ILE A 1157 -114.23 77.64 -84.60
N GLY A 1158 -114.37 76.38 -84.14
CA GLY A 1158 -114.55 75.17 -84.96
C GLY A 1158 -114.42 73.87 -84.13
N ASP A 1159 -114.94 72.74 -84.65
CA ASP A 1159 -114.85 71.40 -84.05
C ASP A 1159 -114.42 70.34 -85.09
N PRO A 1160 -113.24 69.71 -84.97
CA PRO A 1160 -112.17 70.07 -84.03
C PRO A 1160 -111.42 71.31 -84.51
N ALA A 1161 -111.16 72.28 -83.62
CA ALA A 1161 -110.23 73.38 -83.89
C ALA A 1161 -108.84 73.04 -83.36
N SER A 1162 -107.84 72.97 -84.25
CA SER A 1162 -106.43 72.92 -83.86
C SER A 1162 -105.86 74.34 -83.80
N VAL A 1163 -105.25 74.70 -82.66
CA VAL A 1163 -104.58 75.99 -82.47
C VAL A 1163 -103.08 75.76 -82.44
N THR A 1164 -102.34 76.46 -83.31
CA THR A 1164 -100.88 76.48 -83.23
C THR A 1164 -100.46 77.60 -82.28
N VAL A 1165 -99.82 77.23 -81.17
CA VAL A 1165 -99.18 78.19 -80.26
C VAL A 1165 -97.70 78.20 -80.59
N GLY A 1166 -97.18 79.35 -80.98
CA GLY A 1166 -95.75 79.57 -81.15
C GLY A 1166 -95.21 80.31 -79.95
N TRP A 1167 -94.08 79.87 -79.40
CA TRP A 1167 -93.32 80.65 -78.42
C TRP A 1167 -91.87 80.78 -78.83
N THR A 1168 -91.25 81.89 -78.45
CA THR A 1168 -89.82 82.12 -78.62
C THR A 1168 -89.16 82.10 -77.26
N VAL A 1169 -88.15 81.25 -77.08
CA VAL A 1169 -87.28 81.26 -75.90
C VAL A 1169 -86.08 82.13 -76.26
N THR A 1170 -85.85 83.19 -75.49
CA THR A 1170 -84.64 84.01 -75.64
C THR A 1170 -83.81 83.95 -74.37
N ARG A 1171 -82.49 84.02 -74.56
CA ARG A 1171 -81.51 84.06 -73.49
C ARG A 1171 -81.67 85.39 -72.74
N VAL A 1172 -82.02 85.34 -71.46
CA VAL A 1172 -82.10 86.55 -70.63
C VAL A 1172 -80.68 86.89 -70.21
N LEU A 1173 -80.07 87.89 -70.84
CA LEU A 1173 -78.79 88.45 -70.42
C LEU A 1173 -79.05 89.45 -69.29
N THR A 1174 -78.89 89.03 -68.04
CA THR A 1174 -78.73 89.98 -66.94
C THR A 1174 -77.29 90.46 -66.92
N LEU A 1175 -77.08 91.71 -67.31
CA LEU A 1175 -75.80 92.40 -67.31
C LEU A 1175 -75.57 93.04 -65.92
N GLY A 1176 -74.42 92.74 -65.30
CA GLY A 1176 -73.87 93.43 -64.11
C GLY A 1176 -73.58 92.44 -62.98
N VAL A 1177 -72.35 92.25 -62.49
CA VAL A 1177 -71.26 93.22 -62.28
C VAL A 1177 -69.89 92.55 -62.48
N LEU A 1178 -68.97 93.29 -63.12
CA LEU A 1178 -67.52 93.06 -63.12
C LEU A 1178 -66.94 93.21 -61.70
N ARG A 1179 -66.47 92.12 -61.09
CA ARG A 1179 -65.07 91.93 -60.64
C ARG A 1179 -64.84 90.50 -60.22
#